data_AF-F4X787-F1
#
_entry.id   AF-F4X787-F1
#
_cell.length_a   1.000
_cell.length_b   1.000
_cell.length_c   1.000
_cell.angle_alpha   90.00
_cell.angle_beta   90.00
_cell.angle_gamma   90.00
#
_symmetry.space_group_name_H-M   'P 1'
#
loop_
_entity.id
_entity.type
_entity.pdbx_description
1 polymer ?
#
loop_
_entity_poly.entity_id
_entity_poly.type
_entity_poly.pdbx_seq_one_letter_code
_entity_poly.pdbx_strand_id
1 'polypeptide(L)'
;MRARVTRNYVYYLKTSSTCVVVLGGCWFLYQLRQVSQIIRSAVNTSVLNLEQTRAQYIYIDDPRFKDIFMFRKDEDLHGPTSEKPTSLSDALAKWWNMKNHKIAYKLLYMAQHGNKNERYKAVTTLGSLSHLKDWQYRHLAQMMDAKTAVALARMPNVNSLFFLQPPYYHVQYNLDYLVEWFDYDLTSVGLFVETTTVRDDELLKSCIHAICHHSSVEQYSKHLINAGALPILTAIQKICNDDIEICILLARILSNISLHSEYLETIYESGWIGILSHWSHSDDIRLSAQAISALVNLDTNENEKEKYPQNVYLLHPLHRIHAAIKMDVIFLHGLLGGVFVTWRQRDIDTSALGVVDDNILVENTTDYLSAMVDDDRPQEFFKDLARDLHLREWRKIGQDFEVILDDCPQNTNDCACGPYFCRGDDTCMRNLDFTSKTLCWPKDWLPVDIPSLRIIGINYGTSLSMWTPFCPIESMKSTIKERSEEFITKLTMANVGQRPLIWVAHSMGGLLIKKMLVEEWKTGDKNGICKNTKAILFYGTPHRGSHVAALKQTTQMLLWPTVEVQELREESPQLLKLHEEFLEMLNKYCIEIVSFAEAKPTLVTALKFPFQFVSLNSADPGVGEFFEIPQDHLSICKPASRQSFLYQKLLSVLRRHVNTQEDTSVSIRNLLSLLSKLF
;
A
#
# COMPACT_ATOMS: atom_id res chain seq x y z
N MET A 1 -55.57 15.10 -27.10
CA MET A 1 -54.34 15.00 -27.92
C MET A 1 -53.04 15.01 -27.11
N ARG A 2 -52.85 15.87 -26.09
CA ARG A 2 -51.60 15.92 -25.28
C ARG A 2 -51.20 14.62 -24.58
N ALA A 3 -52.15 13.86 -24.02
CA ALA A 3 -51.86 12.59 -23.32
C ALA A 3 -51.36 11.44 -24.23
N ARG A 4 -51.69 11.48 -25.54
CA ARG A 4 -51.27 10.44 -26.50
C ARG A 4 -49.84 10.67 -26.98
N VAL A 5 -49.39 11.93 -27.00
CA VAL A 5 -48.03 12.33 -27.37
C VAL A 5 -47.04 11.97 -26.26
N THR A 6 -47.37 12.23 -25.00
CA THR A 6 -46.52 11.84 -23.85
C THR A 6 -46.37 10.33 -23.71
N ARG A 7 -47.43 9.55 -23.96
CA ARG A 7 -47.37 8.08 -23.91
C ARG A 7 -46.47 7.50 -25.00
N ASN A 8 -46.49 8.07 -26.20
CA ASN A 8 -45.60 7.66 -27.29
C ASN A 8 -44.15 8.05 -26.99
N TYR A 9 -43.91 9.23 -26.41
CA TYR A 9 -42.55 9.66 -26.05
C TYR A 9 -41.92 8.77 -24.98
N VAL A 10 -42.69 8.38 -23.95
CA VAL A 10 -42.25 7.43 -22.91
C VAL A 10 -41.98 6.04 -23.49
N TYR A 11 -42.78 5.61 -24.48
CA TYR A 11 -42.54 4.35 -25.19
C TYR A 11 -41.23 4.40 -25.99
N TYR A 12 -40.98 5.46 -26.76
CA TYR A 12 -39.73 5.64 -27.51
C TYR A 12 -38.50 5.78 -26.60
N LEU A 13 -38.63 6.43 -25.44
CA LEU A 13 -37.54 6.53 -24.47
C LEU A 13 -37.24 5.17 -23.82
N LYS A 14 -38.27 4.39 -23.50
CA LYS A 14 -38.10 3.03 -22.97
C LYS A 14 -37.51 2.09 -24.00
N THR A 15 -37.96 2.13 -25.26
CA THR A 15 -37.42 1.28 -26.34
C THR A 15 -36.01 1.69 -26.74
N SER A 16 -35.69 2.99 -26.76
CA SER A 16 -34.33 3.47 -26.98
C SER A 16 -33.39 3.07 -25.84
N SER A 17 -33.84 3.21 -24.58
CA SER A 17 -33.06 2.77 -23.41
C SER A 17 -32.83 1.26 -23.39
N THR A 18 -33.84 0.46 -23.76
CA THR A 18 -33.68 -1.01 -23.89
C THR A 18 -32.78 -1.38 -25.06
N CYS A 19 -32.86 -0.68 -26.20
CA CYS A 19 -31.92 -0.90 -27.31
C CYS A 19 -30.48 -0.54 -26.93
N VAL A 20 -30.24 0.53 -26.17
CA VAL A 20 -28.88 0.89 -25.71
C VAL A 20 -28.35 -0.15 -24.72
N VAL A 21 -29.20 -0.67 -23.82
CA VAL A 21 -28.81 -1.73 -22.88
C VAL A 21 -28.56 -3.05 -23.61
N VAL A 22 -29.40 -3.42 -24.58
CA VAL A 22 -29.24 -4.66 -25.35
C VAL A 22 -28.05 -4.58 -26.30
N LEU A 23 -27.88 -3.48 -27.04
CA LEU A 23 -26.74 -3.30 -27.94
C LEU A 23 -25.42 -3.12 -27.17
N GLY A 24 -25.44 -2.40 -26.05
CA GLY A 24 -24.30 -2.26 -25.14
C GLY A 24 -23.92 -3.59 -24.47
N GLY A 25 -24.92 -4.38 -24.05
CA GLY A 25 -24.74 -5.73 -23.53
C GLY A 25 -24.19 -6.69 -24.59
N CYS A 26 -24.75 -6.69 -25.80
CA CYS A 26 -24.23 -7.50 -26.92
C CYS A 26 -22.82 -7.09 -27.34
N TRP A 27 -22.51 -5.78 -27.33
CA TRP A 27 -21.16 -5.28 -27.58
C TRP A 27 -20.18 -5.73 -26.48
N PHE A 28 -20.59 -5.64 -25.22
CA PHE A 28 -19.81 -6.11 -24.08
C PHE A 28 -19.56 -7.63 -24.13
N LEU A 29 -20.58 -8.42 -24.47
CA LEU A 29 -20.47 -9.88 -24.67
C LEU A 29 -19.57 -10.23 -25.86
N TYR A 30 -19.63 -9.45 -26.95
CA TYR A 30 -18.70 -9.58 -28.07
C TYR A 30 -17.25 -9.31 -27.62
N GLN A 31 -17.02 -8.28 -26.80
CA GLN A 31 -15.70 -7.98 -26.25
C GLN A 31 -15.20 -9.08 -25.30
N LEU A 32 -16.05 -9.60 -24.43
CA LEU A 32 -15.73 -10.74 -23.55
C LEU A 32 -15.35 -12.00 -24.35
N ARG A 33 -16.09 -12.28 -25.43
CA ARG A 33 -15.82 -13.40 -26.32
C ARG A 33 -14.50 -13.25 -27.08
N GLN A 34 -14.23 -12.04 -27.59
CA GLN A 34 -12.96 -11.71 -28.21
C GLN A 34 -11.81 -11.91 -27.22
N VAL A 35 -11.90 -11.32 -26.02
CA VAL A 35 -10.92 -11.47 -24.93
C VAL A 35 -10.64 -12.95 -24.62
N SER A 36 -11.68 -13.78 -24.51
CA SER A 36 -11.57 -15.23 -24.28
C SER A 36 -10.82 -15.98 -25.39
N GLN A 37 -11.22 -15.75 -26.64
CA GLN A 37 -10.59 -16.37 -27.82
C GLN A 37 -9.14 -15.89 -28.04
N ILE A 38 -8.84 -14.69 -27.58
CA ILE A 38 -7.55 -14.03 -27.69
C ILE A 38 -6.59 -14.47 -26.60
N ILE A 39 -7.03 -14.65 -25.35
CA ILE A 39 -6.21 -15.24 -24.29
C ILE A 39 -5.71 -16.63 -24.73
N ARG A 40 -6.57 -17.39 -25.42
CA ARG A 40 -6.22 -18.69 -26.02
C ARG A 40 -5.15 -18.61 -27.12
N SER A 41 -5.10 -17.52 -27.90
CA SER A 41 -4.15 -17.37 -29.01
C SER A 41 -2.86 -16.66 -28.60
N ALA A 42 -2.91 -15.78 -27.59
CA ALA A 42 -1.78 -15.00 -27.09
C ALA A 42 -0.89 -15.82 -26.13
N VAL A 43 -1.47 -16.72 -25.33
CA VAL A 43 -0.73 -17.58 -24.41
C VAL A 43 -0.45 -18.92 -25.11
N ASN A 44 0.75 -19.07 -25.68
CA ASN A 44 1.16 -20.33 -26.31
C ASN A 44 1.37 -21.43 -25.25
N THR A 45 0.38 -22.30 -25.11
CA THR A 45 0.39 -23.42 -24.15
C THR A 45 1.46 -24.47 -24.45
N SER A 46 2.06 -24.48 -25.65
CA SER A 46 3.17 -25.39 -25.95
C SER A 46 4.41 -25.15 -25.09
N VAL A 47 4.63 -23.92 -24.61
CA VAL A 47 5.72 -23.58 -23.67
C VAL A 47 5.48 -24.22 -22.30
N LEU A 48 4.22 -24.26 -21.85
CA LEU A 48 3.83 -24.96 -20.61
C LEU A 48 4.03 -26.47 -20.73
N ASN A 49 3.86 -27.04 -21.93
CA ASN A 49 4.09 -28.46 -22.20
C ASN A 49 5.59 -28.82 -22.34
N LEU A 50 6.45 -27.88 -22.76
CA LEU A 50 7.90 -28.11 -22.86
C LEU A 50 8.58 -28.27 -21.49
N GLU A 51 8.10 -27.57 -20.46
CA GLU A 51 8.63 -27.68 -19.10
C GLU A 51 8.11 -28.88 -18.30
N GLN A 52 7.05 -29.56 -18.76
CA GLN A 52 6.55 -30.82 -18.16
C GLN A 52 7.61 -31.94 -18.11
N THR A 53 8.70 -31.83 -18.87
CA THR A 53 9.69 -32.90 -19.05
C THR A 53 10.87 -32.86 -18.06
N ARG A 54 10.99 -31.83 -17.22
CA ARG A 54 12.09 -31.71 -16.24
C ARG A 54 11.58 -31.73 -14.80
N ALA A 55 11.80 -32.84 -14.09
CA ALA A 55 11.63 -32.87 -12.64
C ALA A 55 12.67 -31.93 -12.00
N GLN A 56 12.23 -30.80 -11.44
CA GLN A 56 13.10 -29.82 -10.80
C GLN A 56 13.50 -30.23 -9.36
N TYR A 57 12.69 -31.08 -8.72
CA TYR A 57 12.98 -31.70 -7.42
C TYR A 57 12.13 -32.97 -7.22
N ILE A 58 12.60 -33.89 -6.36
CA ILE A 58 11.88 -35.12 -5.98
C ILE A 58 11.08 -34.82 -4.71
N TYR A 59 9.77 -35.06 -4.73
CA TYR A 59 8.92 -34.98 -3.54
C TYR A 59 9.10 -36.27 -2.74
N ILE A 60 9.67 -36.18 -1.53
CA ILE A 60 9.85 -37.34 -0.65
C ILE A 60 8.71 -37.33 0.36
N ASP A 61 7.59 -37.97 0.00
CA ASP A 61 6.44 -38.13 0.91
C ASP A 61 6.51 -39.47 1.65
N ASP A 62 7.60 -39.67 2.41
CA ASP A 62 7.81 -40.88 3.19
C ASP A 62 7.77 -40.55 4.69
N PRO A 63 6.79 -41.07 5.46
CA PRO A 63 6.69 -40.87 6.91
C PRO A 63 7.98 -41.22 7.67
N ARG A 64 8.77 -42.18 7.15
CA ARG A 64 10.02 -42.62 7.77
C ARG A 64 11.08 -41.51 7.76
N PHE A 65 11.09 -40.64 6.76
CA PHE A 65 12.04 -39.51 6.70
C PHE A 65 11.64 -38.35 7.61
N LYS A 66 10.34 -38.19 7.93
CA LYS A 66 9.88 -37.23 8.95
C LYS A 66 10.40 -37.63 10.34
N ASP A 67 10.38 -38.92 10.66
CA ASP A 67 10.81 -39.44 11.97
C ASP A 67 12.33 -39.55 12.13
N ILE A 68 13.06 -39.92 11.07
CA ILE A 68 14.54 -40.10 11.09
C ILE A 68 15.29 -38.84 11.54
N PHE A 69 14.76 -37.64 11.24
CA PHE A 69 15.43 -36.37 11.58
C PHE A 69 14.83 -35.64 12.79
N MET A 70 13.55 -35.86 13.11
CA MET A 70 12.88 -35.28 14.29
C MET A 70 13.28 -35.99 15.59
N PHE A 71 13.53 -37.31 15.54
CA PHE A 71 13.77 -38.14 16.73
C PHE A 71 14.90 -39.15 16.53
N ARG A 72 16.14 -38.68 16.31
CA ARG A 72 17.28 -39.51 16.73
C ARG A 72 17.47 -39.29 18.23
N LYS A 73 16.93 -40.21 19.04
CA LYS A 73 17.30 -40.39 20.45
C LYS A 73 18.83 -40.37 20.57
N ASP A 74 19.33 -39.83 21.68
CA ASP A 74 20.75 -39.74 22.06
C ASP A 74 21.52 -41.09 22.12
N GLU A 75 20.99 -42.21 21.59
CA GLU A 75 21.56 -43.56 21.76
C GLU A 75 22.45 -44.06 20.60
N ASP A 76 22.54 -43.37 19.46
CA ASP A 76 23.44 -43.79 18.36
C ASP A 76 24.84 -43.17 18.44
N LEU A 77 25.44 -43.17 19.64
CA LEU A 77 26.82 -42.72 19.86
C LEU A 77 27.88 -43.76 19.50
N HIS A 78 27.50 -44.95 19.00
CA HIS A 78 28.47 -45.99 18.64
C HIS A 78 28.14 -46.77 17.35
N GLY A 79 28.78 -46.37 16.24
CA GLY A 79 29.24 -47.28 15.17
C GLY A 79 29.08 -46.77 13.72
N PRO A 80 29.95 -47.16 12.76
CA PRO A 80 31.40 -47.28 12.82
C PRO A 80 32.14 -46.49 11.69
N THR A 81 33.48 -46.45 11.82
CA THR A 81 34.51 -46.00 10.87
C THR A 81 34.73 -44.49 10.67
N SER A 82 35.71 -44.03 11.45
CA SER A 82 36.43 -42.77 11.39
C SER A 82 37.16 -42.56 10.05
N GLU A 83 36.82 -41.48 9.35
CA GLU A 83 37.81 -40.69 8.64
C GLU A 83 38.29 -39.58 9.60
N LYS A 84 39.60 -39.49 9.83
CA LYS A 84 40.19 -38.50 10.75
C LYS A 84 40.05 -37.09 10.16
N PRO A 85 39.48 -36.11 10.89
CA PRO A 85 39.46 -34.72 10.44
C PRO A 85 40.89 -34.18 10.42
N THR A 86 41.29 -33.60 9.29
CA THR A 86 42.63 -33.04 9.05
C THR A 86 42.88 -31.71 9.78
N SER A 87 41.86 -31.08 10.37
CA SER A 87 41.97 -29.83 11.12
C SER A 87 40.85 -29.65 12.15
N LEU A 88 41.14 -28.99 13.28
CA LEU A 88 40.16 -28.57 14.30
C LEU A 88 39.11 -27.59 13.73
N SER A 89 39.49 -26.79 12.74
CA SER A 89 38.56 -25.88 12.03
C SER A 89 37.49 -26.66 11.27
N ASP A 90 37.86 -27.78 10.65
CA ASP A 90 36.93 -28.61 9.87
C ASP A 90 35.97 -29.38 10.78
N ALA A 91 36.44 -29.80 11.94
CA ALA A 91 35.60 -30.43 12.96
C ALA A 91 34.57 -29.43 13.53
N LEU A 92 35.00 -28.20 13.84
CA LEU A 92 34.11 -27.12 14.32
C LEU A 92 33.13 -26.67 13.24
N ALA A 93 33.56 -26.52 11.98
CA ALA A 93 32.68 -26.17 10.87
C ALA A 93 31.65 -27.27 10.59
N LYS A 94 32.05 -28.56 10.62
CA LYS A 94 31.13 -29.69 10.50
C LYS A 94 30.15 -29.76 11.67
N TRP A 95 30.61 -29.54 12.90
CA TRP A 95 29.76 -29.50 14.09
C TRP A 95 28.75 -28.34 14.05
N TRP A 96 29.19 -27.16 13.63
CA TRP A 96 28.33 -25.98 13.46
C TRP A 96 27.27 -26.19 12.37
N ASN A 97 27.66 -26.73 11.21
CA ASN A 97 26.74 -27.06 10.13
C ASN A 97 25.70 -28.13 10.53
N MET A 98 26.11 -29.13 11.33
CA MET A 98 25.22 -30.20 11.81
C MET A 98 24.23 -29.68 12.86
N LYS A 99 24.65 -28.75 13.71
CA LYS A 99 23.76 -28.06 14.66
C LYS A 99 22.78 -27.13 13.96
N ASN A 100 23.23 -26.32 12.99
CA ASN A 100 22.37 -25.38 12.24
C ASN A 100 21.22 -26.10 11.52
N HIS A 101 21.47 -27.28 10.96
CA HIS A 101 20.47 -28.10 10.31
C HIS A 101 19.37 -28.58 11.26
N LYS A 102 19.74 -29.19 12.40
CA LYS A 102 18.79 -29.64 13.43
C LYS A 102 17.99 -28.46 14.02
N ILE A 103 18.63 -27.30 14.17
CA ILE A 103 17.99 -26.08 14.63
C ILE A 103 16.93 -25.62 13.62
N ALA A 104 17.23 -25.60 12.32
CA ALA A 104 16.28 -25.17 11.29
C ALA A 104 15.00 -26.02 11.26
N TYR A 105 15.09 -27.35 11.39
CA TYR A 105 13.89 -28.20 11.49
C TYR A 105 13.11 -28.00 12.78
N LYS A 106 13.81 -27.84 13.91
CA LYS A 106 13.15 -27.56 15.19
C LYS A 106 12.41 -26.22 15.12
N LEU A 107 13.01 -25.21 14.50
CA LEU A 107 12.37 -23.92 14.25
C LEU A 107 11.16 -24.07 13.33
N LEU A 108 11.27 -24.83 12.23
CA LEU A 108 10.13 -25.10 11.35
C LEU A 108 8.98 -25.80 12.10
N TYR A 109 9.29 -26.82 12.91
CA TYR A 109 8.31 -27.51 13.73
C TYR A 109 7.63 -26.56 14.74
N MET A 110 8.40 -25.70 15.40
CA MET A 110 7.89 -24.67 16.30
C MET A 110 7.06 -23.61 15.58
N ALA A 111 7.40 -23.26 14.33
CA ALA A 111 6.63 -22.33 13.50
C ALA A 111 5.25 -22.91 13.12
N GLN A 112 5.18 -24.23 12.95
CA GLN A 112 3.95 -24.95 12.60
C GLN A 112 3.03 -25.23 13.79
N HIS A 113 3.61 -25.74 14.89
CA HIS A 113 2.83 -26.31 16.00
C HIS A 113 2.90 -25.50 17.30
N GLY A 114 3.79 -24.51 17.38
CA GLY A 114 3.99 -23.72 18.58
C GLY A 114 2.81 -22.79 18.90
N ASN A 115 2.83 -22.21 20.10
CA ASN A 115 1.90 -21.12 20.43
C ASN A 115 2.24 -19.84 19.65
N LYS A 116 1.37 -18.81 19.69
CA LYS A 116 1.56 -17.56 18.92
C LYS A 116 2.96 -16.95 19.07
N ASN A 117 3.51 -16.91 20.29
CA ASN A 117 4.82 -16.33 20.57
C ASN A 117 5.97 -17.22 20.06
N GLU A 118 5.85 -18.54 20.26
CA GLU A 118 6.82 -19.51 19.74
C GLU A 118 6.87 -19.49 18.22
N ARG A 119 5.72 -19.44 17.55
CA ARG A 119 5.64 -19.36 16.08
C ARG A 119 6.32 -18.10 15.56
N TYR A 120 6.03 -16.95 16.17
CA TYR A 120 6.68 -15.69 15.81
C TYR A 120 8.21 -15.80 15.94
N LYS A 121 8.71 -16.18 17.13
CA LYS A 121 10.15 -16.31 17.38
C LYS A 121 10.81 -17.31 16.43
N ALA A 122 10.14 -18.43 16.17
CA ALA A 122 10.61 -19.46 15.26
C ALA A 122 10.74 -18.94 13.83
N VAL A 123 9.71 -18.28 13.30
CA VAL A 123 9.71 -17.69 11.95
C VAL A 123 10.74 -16.57 11.83
N THR A 124 10.85 -15.69 12.82
CA THR A 124 11.87 -14.62 12.83
C THR A 124 13.28 -15.20 12.80
N THR A 125 13.54 -16.22 13.64
CA THR A 125 14.85 -16.87 13.68
C THR A 125 15.12 -17.62 12.36
N LEU A 126 14.13 -18.33 11.83
CA LEU A 126 14.21 -19.07 10.57
C LEU A 126 14.51 -18.15 9.38
N GLY A 127 13.82 -17.00 9.31
CA GLY A 127 14.04 -15.99 8.27
C GLY A 127 15.42 -15.33 8.36
N SER A 128 16.02 -15.27 9.55
CA SER A 128 17.38 -14.75 9.75
C SER A 128 18.50 -15.76 9.44
N LEU A 129 18.18 -17.02 9.13
CA LEU A 129 19.19 -18.02 8.79
C LEU A 129 19.76 -17.77 7.39
N SER A 130 21.02 -17.34 7.33
CA SER A 130 21.74 -17.03 6.09
C SER A 130 22.74 -18.11 5.63
N HIS A 131 23.03 -19.12 6.46
CA HIS A 131 24.11 -20.07 6.25
C HIS A 131 23.66 -21.51 5.96
N LEU A 132 22.45 -21.71 5.43
CA LEU A 132 22.00 -23.03 4.98
C LEU A 132 22.47 -23.29 3.55
N LYS A 133 22.72 -24.55 3.21
CA LYS A 133 22.98 -25.00 1.83
C LYS A 133 21.67 -25.01 1.04
N ASP A 134 21.74 -24.82 -0.28
CA ASP A 134 20.58 -24.80 -1.17
C ASP A 134 19.62 -25.98 -0.97
N TRP A 135 20.15 -27.20 -0.85
CA TRP A 135 19.33 -28.39 -0.63
C TRP A 135 18.59 -28.37 0.71
N GLN A 136 19.15 -27.72 1.74
CA GLN A 136 18.51 -27.57 3.05
C GLN A 136 17.34 -26.60 2.97
N TYR A 137 17.52 -25.47 2.26
CA TYR A 137 16.41 -24.54 2.01
C TYR A 137 15.28 -25.23 1.24
N ARG A 138 15.60 -25.95 0.15
CA ARG A 138 14.59 -26.69 -0.63
C ARG A 138 13.87 -27.75 0.19
N HIS A 139 14.59 -28.46 1.06
CA HIS A 139 13.97 -29.46 1.93
C HIS A 139 13.07 -28.83 3.00
N LEU A 140 13.47 -27.70 3.58
CA LEU A 140 12.61 -26.94 4.48
C LEU A 140 11.37 -26.42 3.75
N ALA A 141 11.54 -25.94 2.52
CA ALA A 141 10.46 -25.48 1.67
C ALA A 141 9.44 -26.58 1.35
N GLN A 142 9.89 -27.82 1.09
CA GLN A 142 9.03 -29.00 0.90
C GLN A 142 8.25 -29.41 2.15
N MET A 143 8.78 -29.12 3.35
CA MET A 143 8.12 -29.44 4.62
C MET A 143 7.25 -28.30 5.15
N MET A 144 7.30 -27.14 4.52
CA MET A 144 6.60 -25.94 4.96
C MET A 144 5.12 -26.00 4.58
N ASP A 145 4.26 -25.57 5.49
CA ASP A 145 2.82 -25.39 5.27
C ASP A 145 2.53 -23.95 4.82
N ALA A 146 1.38 -23.74 4.19
CA ALA A 146 1.01 -22.44 3.61
C ALA A 146 1.03 -21.30 4.65
N LYS A 147 0.60 -21.56 5.88
CA LYS A 147 0.57 -20.55 6.96
C LYS A 147 1.98 -20.13 7.39
N THR A 148 2.91 -21.07 7.49
CA THR A 148 4.32 -20.76 7.79
C THR A 148 5.01 -20.10 6.61
N ALA A 149 4.66 -20.47 5.38
CA ALA A 149 5.18 -19.81 4.17
C ALA A 149 4.80 -18.33 4.14
N VAL A 150 3.53 -17.99 4.37
CA VAL A 150 3.08 -16.58 4.47
C VAL A 150 3.77 -15.86 5.63
N ALA A 151 3.90 -16.52 6.77
CA ALA A 151 4.60 -15.96 7.93
C ALA A 151 6.04 -15.55 7.61
N LEU A 152 6.74 -16.43 6.91
CA LEU A 152 8.13 -16.25 6.52
C LEU A 152 8.28 -15.21 5.41
N ALA A 153 7.36 -15.18 4.44
CA ALA A 153 7.29 -14.18 3.37
C ALA A 153 7.11 -12.74 3.90
N ARG A 154 6.52 -12.60 5.09
CA ARG A 154 6.36 -11.32 5.78
C ARG A 154 7.58 -10.93 6.63
N MET A 155 8.72 -11.62 6.53
CA MET A 155 9.97 -11.24 7.20
C MET A 155 10.84 -10.35 6.29
N PRO A 156 11.59 -9.37 6.83
CA PRO A 156 12.29 -8.35 6.05
C PRO A 156 13.47 -8.85 5.21
N ASN A 157 14.07 -10.00 5.54
CA ASN A 157 15.27 -10.52 4.88
C ASN A 157 15.17 -12.03 4.63
N VAL A 158 14.00 -12.50 4.21
CA VAL A 158 13.80 -13.93 3.93
C VAL A 158 14.56 -14.35 2.67
N ASN A 159 15.29 -15.46 2.74
CA ASN A 159 15.92 -16.06 1.58
C ASN A 159 14.86 -16.66 0.64
N SER A 160 14.88 -16.29 -0.64
CA SER A 160 13.90 -16.76 -1.64
C SER A 160 13.92 -18.28 -1.83
N LEU A 161 15.02 -18.97 -1.48
CA LEU A 161 15.13 -20.43 -1.52
C LEU A 161 14.20 -21.16 -0.54
N PHE A 162 13.60 -20.45 0.43
CA PHE A 162 12.54 -21.01 1.27
C PHE A 162 11.24 -21.23 0.53
N PHE A 163 11.04 -20.62 -0.64
CA PHE A 163 9.84 -20.78 -1.43
C PHE A 163 10.13 -21.71 -2.60
N LEU A 164 9.44 -22.84 -2.64
CA LEU A 164 9.52 -23.71 -3.80
C LEU A 164 9.06 -22.94 -5.03
N GLN A 165 9.84 -23.05 -6.10
CA GLN A 165 9.32 -22.68 -7.40
C GLN A 165 8.14 -23.61 -7.73
N PRO A 166 7.07 -23.07 -8.34
CA PRO A 166 5.84 -23.83 -8.57
C PRO A 166 6.16 -25.19 -9.21
N PRO A 167 5.76 -26.33 -8.61
CA PRO A 167 5.82 -27.59 -9.32
C PRO A 167 4.83 -27.51 -10.48
N TYR A 168 5.32 -27.66 -11.70
CA TYR A 168 4.48 -27.76 -12.89
C TYR A 168 3.73 -29.09 -12.83
N TYR A 169 2.60 -29.13 -12.14
CA TYR A 169 1.77 -30.31 -12.12
C TYR A 169 1.29 -30.63 -13.55
N HIS A 170 1.24 -31.93 -13.85
CA HIS A 170 0.63 -32.56 -15.02
C HIS A 170 -0.90 -32.38 -15.07
N VAL A 171 -1.41 -31.20 -14.72
CA VAL A 171 -2.82 -30.90 -14.89
C VAL A 171 -3.01 -30.51 -16.35
N GLN A 172 -3.74 -31.35 -17.08
CA GLN A 172 -4.26 -31.00 -18.39
C GLN A 172 -5.25 -29.84 -18.16
N TYR A 173 -4.76 -28.61 -18.26
CA TYR A 173 -5.59 -27.44 -18.01
C TYR A 173 -6.60 -27.30 -19.14
N ASN A 174 -7.86 -27.55 -18.80
CA ASN A 174 -8.93 -27.39 -19.77
C ASN A 174 -9.32 -25.91 -19.83
N LEU A 175 -8.66 -25.17 -20.73
CA LEU A 175 -9.02 -23.80 -21.12
C LEU A 175 -10.49 -23.69 -21.58
N ASP A 176 -11.20 -24.80 -21.80
CA ASP A 176 -12.65 -24.81 -22.04
C ASP A 176 -13.48 -24.34 -20.84
N TYR A 177 -13.00 -24.48 -19.59
CA TYR A 177 -13.75 -23.99 -18.41
C TYR A 177 -13.67 -22.48 -18.18
N LEU A 178 -12.53 -21.85 -18.48
CA LEU A 178 -12.41 -20.38 -18.47
C LEU A 178 -13.15 -19.74 -19.64
N VAL A 179 -13.43 -20.52 -20.68
CA VAL A 179 -14.27 -20.10 -21.79
C VAL A 179 -15.74 -20.34 -21.51
N GLU A 180 -16.13 -21.42 -20.83
CA GLU A 180 -17.45 -21.55 -20.21
C GLU A 180 -17.75 -20.39 -19.24
N TRP A 181 -16.74 -19.85 -18.54
CA TRP A 181 -16.87 -18.66 -17.70
C TRP A 181 -17.21 -17.38 -18.49
N PHE A 182 -16.67 -17.21 -19.69
CA PHE A 182 -17.10 -16.16 -20.62
C PHE A 182 -18.39 -16.54 -21.41
N ASP A 183 -18.64 -17.84 -21.61
CA ASP A 183 -19.71 -18.40 -22.45
C ASP A 183 -21.03 -18.66 -21.70
N TYR A 184 -21.06 -18.65 -20.37
CA TYR A 184 -22.29 -18.87 -19.60
C TYR A 184 -23.35 -17.80 -19.89
N ASP A 185 -22.94 -16.60 -20.36
CA ASP A 185 -23.84 -15.58 -20.93
C ASP A 185 -24.07 -15.70 -22.45
N LEU A 186 -23.26 -16.48 -23.19
CA LEU A 186 -23.26 -16.56 -24.67
C LEU A 186 -23.96 -17.79 -25.26
N THR A 187 -24.27 -18.82 -24.47
CA THR A 187 -24.92 -20.07 -24.96
C THR A 187 -26.32 -19.89 -25.57
N SER A 188 -26.87 -18.67 -25.60
CA SER A 188 -28.15 -18.37 -26.23
C SER A 188 -28.10 -17.98 -27.73
N VAL A 189 -26.91 -17.77 -28.36
CA VAL A 189 -26.85 -17.15 -29.71
C VAL A 189 -25.89 -17.80 -30.74
N GLY A 190 -25.45 -19.05 -30.54
CA GLY A 190 -25.02 -19.98 -31.60
C GLY A 190 -24.28 -19.43 -32.86
N LEU A 191 -23.09 -18.85 -32.71
CA LEU A 191 -22.25 -18.45 -33.86
C LEU A 191 -20.78 -18.88 -33.66
N PHE A 192 -20.21 -19.62 -34.61
CA PHE A 192 -18.81 -20.09 -34.62
C PHE A 192 -17.99 -19.33 -35.68
N VAL A 193 -16.74 -18.93 -35.37
CA VAL A 193 -15.72 -18.46 -36.34
C VAL A 193 -14.34 -18.96 -35.89
N GLU A 194 -13.52 -19.42 -36.85
CA GLU A 194 -12.15 -19.95 -36.65
C GLU A 194 -11.08 -18.88 -36.44
N THR A 195 -9.97 -19.24 -35.77
CA THR A 195 -8.93 -18.33 -35.22
C THR A 195 -7.63 -18.32 -36.04
N THR A 196 -6.97 -17.15 -36.08
CA THR A 196 -5.57 -16.98 -36.52
C THR A 196 -4.73 -16.40 -35.37
N THR A 197 -3.54 -16.95 -35.15
CA THR A 197 -2.62 -16.64 -34.03
C THR A 197 -1.74 -15.42 -34.35
N VAL A 198 -1.96 -14.31 -33.63
CA VAL A 198 -1.02 -13.18 -33.59
C VAL A 198 -0.82 -12.79 -32.11
N ARG A 199 0.43 -12.71 -31.67
CA ARG A 199 0.80 -12.25 -30.32
C ARG A 199 0.71 -10.72 -30.30
N ASP A 200 -0.28 -10.20 -29.59
CA ASP A 200 -0.50 -8.76 -29.40
C ASP A 200 -0.37 -8.44 -27.90
N ASP A 201 0.73 -7.78 -27.53
CA ASP A 201 1.05 -7.47 -26.13
C ASP A 201 0.08 -6.43 -25.53
N GLU A 202 -0.46 -5.51 -26.32
CA GLU A 202 -1.44 -4.50 -25.87
C GLU A 202 -2.79 -5.14 -25.57
N LEU A 203 -3.11 -6.17 -26.32
CA LEU A 203 -4.31 -6.96 -26.14
C LEU A 203 -4.22 -7.85 -24.90
N LEU A 204 -3.06 -8.47 -24.63
CA LEU A 204 -2.81 -9.20 -23.38
C LEU A 204 -2.97 -8.28 -22.15
N LYS A 205 -2.39 -7.08 -22.20
CA LYS A 205 -2.58 -6.08 -21.14
C LYS A 205 -4.05 -5.75 -20.92
N SER A 206 -4.80 -5.53 -21.99
CA SER A 206 -6.26 -5.26 -21.92
C SER A 206 -7.04 -6.41 -21.27
N CYS A 207 -6.68 -7.66 -21.58
CA CYS A 207 -7.27 -8.84 -20.96
C CYS A 207 -6.99 -8.91 -19.45
N ILE A 208 -5.75 -8.64 -19.04
CA ILE A 208 -5.35 -8.64 -17.62
C ILE A 208 -6.04 -7.50 -16.87
N HIS A 209 -6.18 -6.32 -17.49
CA HIS A 209 -6.98 -5.23 -16.95
C HIS A 209 -8.44 -5.64 -16.70
N ALA A 210 -9.05 -6.35 -17.65
CA ALA A 210 -10.41 -6.86 -17.48
C ALA A 210 -10.50 -7.85 -16.31
N ILE A 211 -9.57 -8.80 -16.20
CA ILE A 211 -9.51 -9.74 -15.06
C ILE A 211 -9.32 -8.99 -13.74
N CYS A 212 -8.43 -7.99 -13.72
CA CYS A 212 -8.21 -7.14 -12.56
C CYS A 212 -9.50 -6.43 -12.13
N HIS A 213 -10.27 -5.90 -13.07
CA HIS A 213 -11.56 -5.29 -12.78
C HIS A 213 -12.55 -6.31 -12.21
N HIS A 214 -12.71 -7.48 -12.82
CA HIS A 214 -13.61 -8.52 -12.29
C HIS A 214 -13.20 -8.98 -10.90
N SER A 215 -11.90 -9.14 -10.65
CA SER A 215 -11.38 -9.53 -9.34
C SER A 215 -11.71 -8.54 -8.22
N SER A 216 -11.99 -7.26 -8.54
CA SER A 216 -12.37 -6.28 -7.52
C SER A 216 -13.79 -6.45 -6.96
N VAL A 217 -14.62 -7.27 -7.63
CA VAL A 217 -15.95 -7.63 -7.14
C VAL A 217 -15.84 -8.95 -6.38
N GLU A 218 -16.32 -8.96 -5.14
CA GLU A 218 -16.15 -10.09 -4.22
C GLU A 218 -16.66 -11.42 -4.81
N GLN A 219 -17.86 -11.43 -5.39
CA GLN A 219 -18.46 -12.62 -5.98
C GLN A 219 -17.58 -13.19 -7.10
N TYR A 220 -17.12 -12.34 -8.02
CA TYR A 220 -16.31 -12.75 -9.16
C TYR A 220 -14.89 -13.19 -8.78
N SER A 221 -14.33 -12.64 -7.71
CA SER A 221 -13.01 -13.06 -7.20
C SER A 221 -12.99 -14.53 -6.78
N LYS A 222 -14.06 -15.05 -6.18
CA LYS A 222 -14.20 -16.49 -5.84
C LYS A 222 -14.32 -17.35 -7.10
N HIS A 223 -15.13 -16.90 -8.05
CA HIS A 223 -15.31 -17.61 -9.32
C HIS A 223 -14.01 -17.72 -10.11
N LEU A 224 -13.16 -16.69 -10.12
CA LEU A 224 -11.84 -16.71 -10.77
C LEU A 224 -10.96 -17.86 -10.26
N ILE A 225 -10.89 -18.04 -8.95
CA ILE A 225 -10.06 -19.09 -8.34
C ILE A 225 -10.64 -20.47 -8.63
N ASN A 226 -11.95 -20.64 -8.47
CA ASN A 226 -12.64 -21.89 -8.76
C ASN A 226 -12.55 -22.29 -10.24
N ALA A 227 -12.44 -21.32 -11.15
CA ALA A 227 -12.24 -21.53 -12.58
C ALA A 227 -10.78 -21.85 -12.96
N GLY A 228 -9.86 -21.92 -12.00
CA GLY A 228 -8.45 -22.24 -12.25
C GLY A 228 -7.65 -21.07 -12.84
N ALA A 229 -7.93 -19.82 -12.46
CA ALA A 229 -7.19 -18.67 -12.95
C ALA A 229 -5.72 -18.63 -12.49
N LEU A 230 -5.40 -19.14 -11.30
CA LEU A 230 -4.07 -19.00 -10.68
C LEU A 230 -2.92 -19.54 -11.55
N PRO A 231 -2.98 -20.75 -12.14
CA PRO A 231 -1.94 -21.24 -13.07
C PRO A 231 -1.73 -20.36 -14.30
N ILE A 232 -2.80 -19.77 -14.84
CA ILE A 232 -2.72 -18.91 -16.03
C ILE A 232 -2.06 -17.58 -15.67
N LEU A 233 -2.41 -17.01 -14.52
CA LEU A 233 -1.73 -15.82 -14.00
C LEU A 233 -0.23 -16.11 -13.78
N THR A 234 0.14 -17.32 -13.33
CA THR A 234 1.54 -17.72 -13.15
C THR A 234 2.27 -17.83 -14.49
N ALA A 235 1.61 -18.38 -15.52
CA ALA A 235 2.15 -18.43 -16.88
C ALA A 235 2.39 -17.02 -17.44
N ILE A 236 1.44 -16.10 -17.24
CA ILE A 236 1.56 -14.69 -17.65
C ILE A 236 2.72 -14.02 -16.90
N GLN A 237 2.82 -14.21 -15.59
CA GLN A 237 3.92 -13.65 -14.79
C GLN A 237 5.29 -14.09 -15.31
N LYS A 238 5.42 -15.35 -15.74
CA LYS A 238 6.67 -15.87 -16.30
C LYS A 238 7.02 -15.26 -17.65
N ILE A 239 6.02 -15.09 -18.52
CA ILE A 239 6.22 -14.52 -19.86
C ILE A 239 6.53 -13.03 -19.77
N CYS A 240 5.90 -12.33 -18.83
CA CYS A 240 5.92 -10.87 -18.69
C CYS A 240 6.62 -10.41 -17.40
N ASN A 241 7.62 -11.17 -16.92
CA ASN A 241 8.28 -10.85 -15.64
C ASN A 241 8.97 -9.47 -15.63
N ASP A 242 9.40 -9.01 -16.80
CA ASP A 242 10.07 -7.72 -16.96
C ASP A 242 9.08 -6.55 -17.15
N ASP A 243 7.79 -6.82 -17.38
CA ASP A 243 6.75 -5.79 -17.51
C ASP A 243 6.17 -5.47 -16.12
N ILE A 244 6.61 -4.33 -15.57
CA ILE A 244 6.20 -3.87 -14.25
C ILE A 244 4.70 -3.58 -14.15
N GLU A 245 4.07 -3.09 -15.23
CA GLU A 245 2.64 -2.76 -15.22
C GLU A 245 1.80 -4.03 -15.18
N ILE A 246 2.20 -5.07 -15.92
CA ILE A 246 1.60 -6.40 -15.81
C ILE A 246 1.79 -6.97 -14.40
N CYS A 247 3.00 -6.88 -13.82
CA CYS A 247 3.25 -7.34 -12.45
C CYS A 247 2.36 -6.61 -11.42
N ILE A 248 2.17 -5.30 -11.56
CA ILE A 248 1.26 -4.51 -10.70
C ILE A 248 -0.18 -5.00 -10.83
N LEU A 249 -0.66 -5.26 -12.04
CA LEU A 249 -2.02 -5.78 -12.26
C LEU A 249 -2.20 -7.18 -11.65
N LEU A 250 -1.21 -8.07 -11.83
CA LEU A 250 -1.22 -9.41 -11.24
C LEU A 250 -1.21 -9.34 -9.71
N ALA A 251 -0.36 -8.49 -9.13
CA ALA A 251 -0.32 -8.27 -7.68
C ALA A 251 -1.66 -7.73 -7.15
N ARG A 252 -2.34 -6.85 -7.91
CA ARG A 252 -3.67 -6.34 -7.56
C ARG A 252 -4.74 -7.43 -7.62
N ILE A 253 -4.73 -8.29 -8.65
CA ILE A 253 -5.62 -9.46 -8.75
C ILE A 253 -5.43 -10.37 -7.53
N LEU A 254 -4.18 -10.70 -7.21
CA LEU A 254 -3.84 -11.55 -6.06
C LEU A 254 -4.22 -10.88 -4.72
N SER A 255 -4.04 -9.57 -4.58
CA SER A 255 -4.49 -8.83 -3.41
C SER A 255 -6.01 -8.88 -3.25
N ASN A 256 -6.79 -8.87 -4.33
CA ASN A 256 -8.23 -9.02 -4.21
C ASN A 256 -8.61 -10.47 -3.83
N ILE A 257 -7.98 -11.46 -4.46
CA ILE A 257 -8.15 -12.89 -4.16
C ILE A 257 -7.80 -13.20 -2.69
N SER A 258 -6.73 -12.59 -2.18
CA SER A 258 -6.21 -12.82 -0.81
C SER A 258 -7.19 -12.50 0.31
N LEU A 259 -8.24 -11.72 0.04
CA LEU A 259 -9.31 -11.43 1.01
C LEU A 259 -9.98 -12.73 1.49
N HIS A 260 -10.06 -13.73 0.60
CA HIS A 260 -10.66 -15.03 0.85
C HIS A 260 -9.60 -16.02 1.37
N SER A 261 -9.42 -16.07 2.69
CA SER A 261 -8.42 -16.94 3.33
C SER A 261 -8.63 -18.44 3.09
N GLU A 262 -9.82 -18.85 2.64
CA GLU A 262 -10.12 -20.24 2.24
C GLU A 262 -9.25 -20.73 1.07
N TYR A 263 -8.71 -19.82 0.25
CA TYR A 263 -7.87 -20.17 -0.90
C TYR A 263 -6.37 -20.12 -0.62
N LEU A 264 -5.97 -19.95 0.65
CA LEU A 264 -4.56 -19.89 1.04
C LEU A 264 -3.75 -21.09 0.51
N GLU A 265 -4.27 -22.32 0.65
CA GLU A 265 -3.58 -23.52 0.16
C GLU A 265 -3.42 -23.52 -1.36
N THR A 266 -4.47 -23.17 -2.11
CA THR A 266 -4.41 -23.11 -3.58
C THR A 266 -3.41 -22.06 -4.07
N ILE A 267 -3.34 -20.90 -3.39
CA ILE A 267 -2.37 -19.84 -3.69
C ILE A 267 -0.94 -20.30 -3.37
N TYR A 268 -0.77 -21.03 -2.26
CA TYR A 268 0.50 -21.60 -1.85
C TYR A 268 1.01 -22.66 -2.82
N GLU A 269 0.17 -23.63 -3.19
CA GLU A 269 0.49 -24.69 -4.16
C GLU A 269 0.83 -24.15 -5.54
N SER A 270 0.22 -23.02 -5.92
CA SER A 270 0.51 -22.31 -7.18
C SER A 270 1.85 -21.55 -7.17
N GLY A 271 2.55 -21.50 -6.03
CA GLY A 271 3.85 -20.84 -5.85
C GLY A 271 3.79 -19.32 -5.71
N TRP A 272 2.60 -18.72 -5.57
CA TRP A 272 2.44 -17.26 -5.52
C TRP A 272 3.04 -16.62 -4.27
N ILE A 273 3.17 -17.35 -3.16
CA ILE A 273 3.73 -16.80 -1.90
C ILE A 273 5.18 -16.35 -2.10
N GLY A 274 6.00 -17.10 -2.85
CA GLY A 274 7.37 -16.72 -3.15
C GLY A 274 7.45 -15.49 -4.06
N ILE A 275 6.58 -15.40 -5.07
CA ILE A 275 6.50 -14.25 -5.98
C ILE A 275 6.08 -12.98 -5.22
N LEU A 276 5.02 -13.08 -4.40
CA LEU A 276 4.56 -11.98 -3.55
C LEU A 276 5.63 -11.55 -2.54
N SER A 277 6.37 -12.51 -1.96
CA SER A 277 7.50 -12.23 -1.07
C SER A 277 8.63 -11.49 -1.78
N HIS A 278 8.85 -11.75 -3.06
CA HIS A 278 9.85 -11.03 -3.84
C HIS A 278 9.35 -9.62 -4.20
N TRP A 279 8.12 -9.51 -4.70
CA TRP A 279 7.49 -8.24 -5.07
C TRP A 279 7.31 -7.28 -3.90
N SER A 280 7.11 -7.77 -2.67
CA SER A 280 7.01 -6.94 -1.47
C SER A 280 8.30 -6.15 -1.16
N HIS A 281 9.44 -6.56 -1.73
CA HIS A 281 10.73 -5.89 -1.61
C HIS A 281 11.12 -5.10 -2.88
N SER A 282 10.19 -4.93 -3.83
CA SER A 282 10.43 -4.14 -5.05
C SER A 282 10.55 -2.64 -4.73
N ASP A 283 11.46 -1.97 -5.45
CA ASP A 283 11.60 -0.51 -5.42
C ASP A 283 10.36 0.23 -5.94
N ASP A 284 9.56 -0.42 -6.81
CA ASP A 284 8.26 0.14 -7.23
C ASP A 284 7.24 -0.03 -6.10
N ILE A 285 6.89 1.09 -5.48
CA ILE A 285 5.96 1.14 -4.35
C ILE A 285 4.55 0.64 -4.70
N ARG A 286 4.12 0.77 -5.97
CA ARG A 286 2.80 0.32 -6.41
C ARG A 286 2.75 -1.20 -6.43
N LEU A 287 3.84 -1.85 -6.86
CA LEU A 287 3.98 -3.30 -6.84
C LEU A 287 4.10 -3.83 -5.41
N SER A 288 5.05 -3.28 -4.64
CA SER A 288 5.32 -3.75 -3.28
C SER A 288 4.13 -3.56 -2.35
N ALA A 289 3.40 -2.45 -2.44
CA ALA A 289 2.20 -2.23 -1.62
C ALA A 289 1.09 -3.25 -1.89
N GLN A 290 0.86 -3.64 -3.16
CA GLN A 290 -0.14 -4.66 -3.51
C GLN A 290 0.30 -6.04 -3.02
N ALA A 291 1.58 -6.38 -3.19
CA ALA A 291 2.13 -7.64 -2.72
C ALA A 291 2.05 -7.76 -1.18
N ILE A 292 2.34 -6.68 -0.46
CA ILE A 292 2.21 -6.59 1.00
C ILE A 292 0.75 -6.77 1.42
N SER A 293 -0.19 -6.07 0.79
CA SER A 293 -1.62 -6.24 1.07
C SER A 293 -2.06 -7.71 0.88
N ALA A 294 -1.61 -8.35 -0.21
CA ALA A 294 -1.89 -9.76 -0.45
C ALA A 294 -1.35 -10.67 0.67
N LEU A 295 -0.07 -10.52 1.03
CA LEU A 295 0.56 -11.32 2.09
C LEU A 295 -0.09 -11.09 3.46
N VAL A 296 -0.44 -9.85 3.78
CA VAL A 296 -1.09 -9.47 5.04
C VAL A 296 -2.48 -10.09 5.14
N ASN A 297 -3.26 -10.08 4.05
CA ASN A 297 -4.59 -10.68 4.00
C ASN A 297 -4.55 -12.20 4.12
N LEU A 298 -3.50 -12.85 3.58
CA LEU A 298 -3.28 -14.29 3.70
C LEU A 298 -2.77 -14.71 5.08
N ASP A 299 -2.30 -13.77 5.90
CA ASP A 299 -1.74 -14.04 7.22
C ASP A 299 -2.81 -14.30 8.29
N THR A 300 -3.35 -15.52 8.26
CA THR A 300 -4.36 -16.01 9.20
C THR A 300 -3.86 -16.18 10.64
N ASN A 301 -2.55 -16.16 10.90
CA ASN A 301 -1.99 -16.43 12.24
C ASN A 301 -1.94 -15.20 13.14
N GLU A 302 -1.81 -14.00 12.57
CA GLU A 302 -1.80 -12.73 13.32
C GLU A 302 -3.00 -11.84 13.00
N ASN A 303 -3.48 -11.86 11.75
CA ASN A 303 -4.42 -10.87 11.21
C ASN A 303 -5.77 -11.48 10.81
N GLU A 304 -6.23 -12.52 11.51
CA GLU A 304 -7.50 -13.20 11.19
C GLU A 304 -8.70 -12.23 11.09
N LYS A 305 -8.65 -11.09 11.81
CA LYS A 305 -9.68 -10.07 11.81
C LYS A 305 -9.41 -8.84 10.93
N GLU A 306 -8.18 -8.65 10.47
CA GLU A 306 -7.78 -7.42 9.77
C GLU A 306 -7.55 -7.72 8.29
N LYS A 307 -8.41 -7.18 7.43
CA LYS A 307 -8.34 -7.33 5.98
C LYS A 307 -8.22 -5.97 5.31
N TYR A 308 -7.36 -5.89 4.31
CA TYR A 308 -7.03 -4.70 3.56
C TYR A 308 -7.59 -4.86 2.13
N PRO A 309 -8.85 -4.44 1.90
CA PRO A 309 -9.48 -4.53 0.60
C PRO A 309 -8.87 -3.52 -0.39
N GLN A 310 -9.28 -3.61 -1.64
CA GLN A 310 -8.80 -2.75 -2.71
C GLN A 310 -8.85 -1.27 -2.32
N ASN A 311 -7.75 -0.58 -2.63
CA ASN A 311 -7.50 0.83 -2.34
C ASN A 311 -7.26 1.19 -0.86
N VAL A 312 -7.14 0.19 0.03
CA VAL A 312 -6.66 0.37 1.40
C VAL A 312 -5.28 -0.27 1.51
N TYR A 313 -4.25 0.56 1.73
CA TYR A 313 -2.85 0.13 1.75
C TYR A 313 -2.30 0.17 3.17
N LEU A 314 -1.75 -0.95 3.63
CA LEU A 314 -0.96 -0.97 4.87
C LEU A 314 0.45 -0.44 4.56
N LEU A 315 0.77 0.76 5.05
CA LEU A 315 2.08 1.40 4.88
C LEU A 315 3.04 1.05 6.01
N HIS A 316 2.53 0.71 7.20
CA HIS A 316 3.31 0.19 8.32
C HIS A 316 2.38 -0.50 9.32
N PRO A 317 2.73 -1.66 9.90
CA PRO A 317 3.95 -2.44 9.66
C PRO A 317 3.90 -3.31 8.41
N LEU A 318 4.97 -3.27 7.62
CA LEU A 318 5.11 -4.08 6.39
C LEU A 318 5.41 -5.55 6.72
N HIS A 319 6.15 -5.77 7.80
CA HIS A 319 6.56 -7.09 8.28
C HIS A 319 5.84 -7.43 9.59
N ARG A 320 5.91 -8.68 10.03
CA ARG A 320 5.38 -9.03 11.37
C ARG A 320 6.21 -8.34 12.44
N ILE A 321 5.53 -7.62 13.31
CA ILE A 321 6.12 -6.96 14.48
C ILE A 321 5.56 -7.58 15.75
N HIS A 322 6.41 -7.82 16.74
CA HIS A 322 5.97 -8.25 18.06
C HIS A 322 5.44 -7.07 18.90
N ALA A 323 5.89 -5.85 18.58
CA ALA A 323 5.50 -4.64 19.29
C ALA A 323 4.00 -4.37 19.11
N ALA A 324 3.34 -4.00 20.20
CA ALA A 324 1.93 -3.65 20.16
C ALA A 324 1.73 -2.33 19.39
N ILE A 325 0.78 -2.36 18.45
CA ILE A 325 0.30 -1.17 17.76
C ILE A 325 -0.49 -0.32 18.75
N LYS A 326 -0.07 0.93 18.97
CA LYS A 326 -0.69 1.85 19.92
C LYS A 326 -1.74 2.77 19.28
N MET A 327 -1.59 3.08 17.99
CA MET A 327 -2.41 4.09 17.32
C MET A 327 -2.44 3.85 15.81
N ASP A 328 -3.58 4.17 15.20
CA ASP A 328 -3.76 4.19 13.75
C ASP A 328 -3.54 5.60 13.21
N VAL A 329 -2.87 5.73 12.06
CA VAL A 329 -2.75 6.98 11.31
C VAL A 329 -3.22 6.73 9.88
N ILE A 330 -4.28 7.43 9.47
CA ILE A 330 -4.91 7.22 8.17
C ILE A 330 -4.67 8.42 7.27
N PHE A 331 -4.11 8.16 6.09
CA PHE A 331 -3.77 9.15 5.08
C PHE A 331 -4.76 9.10 3.91
N LEU A 332 -5.48 10.21 3.67
CA LEU A 332 -6.43 10.37 2.55
C LEU A 332 -6.01 11.49 1.60
N HIS A 333 -5.74 11.13 0.34
CA HIS A 333 -5.33 12.09 -0.68
C HIS A 333 -6.50 12.98 -1.19
N GLY A 334 -6.19 13.98 -2.02
CA GLY A 334 -7.16 14.83 -2.71
C GLY A 334 -7.44 14.42 -4.16
N LEU A 335 -8.18 15.24 -4.91
CA LEU A 335 -8.42 15.04 -6.35
C LEU A 335 -7.11 14.97 -7.16
N LEU A 336 -7.07 14.13 -8.21
CA LEU A 336 -5.87 13.80 -9.01
C LEU A 336 -4.69 13.23 -8.21
N GLY A 337 -4.93 12.94 -6.94
CA GLY A 337 -3.95 12.36 -6.06
C GLY A 337 -3.91 10.84 -6.15
N GLY A 338 -3.10 10.31 -5.26
CA GLY A 338 -2.97 8.90 -4.94
C GLY A 338 -2.05 8.84 -3.74
N VAL A 339 -2.14 7.80 -2.93
CA VAL A 339 -1.32 7.65 -1.73
C VAL A 339 0.16 7.88 -2.02
N PHE A 340 0.67 7.31 -3.11
CA PHE A 340 2.08 7.42 -3.51
C PHE A 340 2.42 8.68 -4.34
N VAL A 341 1.43 9.50 -4.69
CA VAL A 341 1.61 10.76 -5.45
C VAL A 341 1.52 11.98 -4.51
N THR A 342 0.56 11.94 -3.59
CA THR A 342 0.29 13.00 -2.62
C THR A 342 1.28 12.96 -1.48
N TRP A 343 1.57 11.77 -0.94
CA TRP A 343 2.38 11.61 0.27
C TRP A 343 3.84 11.26 -0.02
N ARG A 344 4.41 11.85 -1.08
CA ARG A 344 5.83 11.71 -1.44
C ARG A 344 6.65 12.92 -1.01
N GLN A 345 7.97 12.81 -1.00
CA GLN A 345 8.84 13.97 -0.75
C GLN A 345 8.70 15.02 -1.86
N ARG A 346 8.83 16.30 -1.48
CA ARG A 346 8.80 17.43 -2.41
C ARG A 346 9.87 17.28 -3.48
N ASP A 347 9.58 17.78 -4.68
CA ASP A 347 10.60 17.95 -5.71
C ASP A 347 11.48 19.14 -5.35
N ILE A 348 12.78 19.05 -5.63
CA ILE A 348 13.71 20.17 -5.46
C ILE A 348 13.41 21.16 -6.59
N ASP A 349 13.14 22.41 -6.23
CA ASP A 349 12.91 23.48 -7.22
C ASP A 349 14.24 23.92 -7.82
N THR A 350 14.54 23.43 -9.03
CA THR A 350 15.75 23.81 -9.77
C THR A 350 15.68 25.22 -10.35
N SER A 351 14.50 25.88 -10.34
CA SER A 351 14.35 27.20 -10.95
C SER A 351 14.92 28.35 -10.12
N ALA A 352 15.06 28.18 -8.80
CA ALA A 352 15.71 29.14 -7.91
C ALA A 352 17.26 29.13 -8.00
N LEU A 353 17.83 28.13 -8.68
CA LEU A 353 19.27 27.93 -8.81
C LEU A 353 19.89 28.64 -10.02
N GLY A 354 19.09 29.38 -10.81
CA GLY A 354 19.48 29.96 -12.11
C GLY A 354 20.54 31.09 -12.12
N VAL A 355 21.37 31.25 -11.09
CA VAL A 355 22.54 32.18 -11.11
C VAL A 355 23.81 31.56 -10.50
N VAL A 356 23.79 30.28 -10.12
CA VAL A 356 24.99 29.57 -9.69
C VAL A 356 25.02 28.28 -10.50
N ASP A 357 26.07 28.10 -11.32
CA ASP A 357 26.31 26.94 -12.19
C ASP A 357 25.69 25.67 -11.59
N ASP A 358 24.87 24.96 -12.38
CA ASP A 358 24.18 23.72 -11.99
C ASP A 358 25.13 22.63 -11.42
N ASN A 359 26.43 22.81 -11.61
CA ASN A 359 27.54 22.00 -11.10
C ASN A 359 28.01 22.40 -9.68
N ILE A 360 27.36 23.32 -8.96
CA ILE A 360 27.90 23.84 -7.68
C ILE A 360 27.18 23.29 -6.44
N LEU A 361 25.98 22.71 -6.55
CA LEU A 361 25.20 22.31 -5.35
C LEU A 361 24.93 20.80 -5.20
N VAL A 362 25.20 20.01 -6.24
CA VAL A 362 25.24 18.53 -6.13
C VAL A 362 26.68 17.99 -6.18
N GLU A 363 27.63 18.76 -6.71
CA GLU A 363 29.00 18.28 -7.00
C GLU A 363 30.09 18.80 -6.04
N ASN A 364 29.82 19.82 -5.21
CA ASN A 364 30.92 20.58 -4.56
C ASN A 364 31.66 19.95 -3.36
N THR A 365 31.33 18.74 -2.92
CA THR A 365 32.22 17.99 -2.01
C THR A 365 32.66 16.65 -2.56
N THR A 366 31.92 16.07 -3.50
CA THR A 366 32.29 14.81 -4.13
C THR A 366 33.23 15.02 -5.32
N ASP A 367 32.97 16.00 -6.20
CA ASP A 367 33.71 16.11 -7.48
C ASP A 367 35.02 16.86 -7.45
N TYR A 368 35.27 17.72 -6.45
CA TYR A 368 36.61 18.25 -6.23
C TYR A 368 37.63 17.15 -5.88
N LEU A 369 37.17 16.00 -5.37
CA LEU A 369 38.00 14.83 -5.09
C LEU A 369 37.91 13.79 -6.23
N SER A 370 36.75 13.64 -6.89
CA SER A 370 36.58 12.78 -8.07
C SER A 370 37.47 13.20 -9.25
N ALA A 371 37.59 14.51 -9.52
CA ALA A 371 38.29 15.03 -10.68
C ALA A 371 39.84 15.00 -10.57
N MET A 372 40.38 14.60 -9.41
CA MET A 372 41.84 14.53 -9.17
C MET A 372 42.41 13.11 -9.28
N VAL A 373 41.66 12.14 -9.80
CA VAL A 373 42.05 10.73 -9.78
C VAL A 373 41.91 10.08 -11.15
N ASP A 374 43.05 9.66 -11.71
CA ASP A 374 43.12 8.68 -12.80
C ASP A 374 42.28 7.43 -12.46
N ASP A 375 41.63 6.89 -13.49
CA ASP A 375 40.49 5.97 -13.60
C ASP A 375 40.59 4.58 -12.89
N ASP A 376 41.34 4.43 -11.80
CA ASP A 376 41.62 3.12 -11.18
C ASP A 376 41.42 3.05 -9.64
N ARG A 377 40.69 3.99 -9.02
CA ARG A 377 40.35 3.92 -7.57
C ARG A 377 38.84 3.93 -7.29
N PRO A 378 38.33 3.14 -6.32
CA PRO A 378 36.90 2.98 -6.11
C PRO A 378 36.24 4.27 -5.62
N GLN A 379 35.32 4.81 -6.43
CA GLN A 379 34.53 6.02 -6.16
C GLN A 379 33.79 5.99 -4.80
N GLU A 380 33.48 4.80 -4.27
CA GLU A 380 32.85 4.62 -2.96
C GLU A 380 33.69 5.18 -1.80
N PHE A 381 35.02 5.01 -1.84
CA PHE A 381 35.89 5.51 -0.78
C PHE A 381 35.84 7.03 -0.66
N PHE A 382 35.77 7.74 -1.80
CA PHE A 382 35.70 9.20 -1.81
C PHE A 382 34.33 9.73 -1.42
N LYS A 383 33.24 9.04 -1.79
CA LYS A 383 31.89 9.32 -1.27
C LYS A 383 31.82 9.15 0.24
N ASP A 384 32.40 8.07 0.75
CA ASP A 384 32.47 7.81 2.20
C ASP A 384 33.34 8.85 2.92
N LEU A 385 34.46 9.28 2.32
CA LEU A 385 35.32 10.31 2.87
C LEU A 385 34.66 11.70 2.89
N ALA A 386 33.98 12.08 1.81
CA ALA A 386 33.21 13.32 1.72
C ALA A 386 32.08 13.34 2.77
N ARG A 387 31.37 12.22 2.93
CA ARG A 387 30.40 12.03 4.01
C ARG A 387 31.03 12.20 5.39
N ASP A 388 32.18 11.57 5.63
CA ASP A 388 32.89 11.65 6.91
C ASP A 388 33.36 13.07 7.24
N LEU A 389 33.83 13.82 6.24
CA LEU A 389 34.20 15.22 6.37
C LEU A 389 32.98 16.10 6.68
N HIS A 390 31.88 15.93 5.96
CA HIS A 390 30.64 16.65 6.22
C HIS A 390 30.08 16.34 7.63
N LEU A 391 30.07 15.07 8.04
CA LEU A 391 29.68 14.65 9.40
C LEU A 391 30.62 15.21 10.48
N ARG A 392 31.90 15.46 10.16
CA ARG A 392 32.85 16.11 11.08
C ARG A 392 32.58 17.61 11.19
N GLU A 393 32.27 18.28 10.07
CA GLU A 393 31.87 19.69 10.08
C GLU A 393 30.55 19.90 10.84
N TRP A 394 29.55 19.05 10.59
CA TRP A 394 28.30 19.02 11.35
C TRP A 394 28.53 18.77 12.85
N ARG A 395 29.43 17.84 13.20
CA ARG A 395 29.82 17.63 14.60
C ARG A 395 30.50 18.85 15.24
N LYS A 396 31.15 19.73 14.46
CA LYS A 396 31.77 20.96 14.97
C LYS A 396 30.75 22.08 15.26
N ILE A 397 29.61 22.11 14.57
CA ILE A 397 28.54 23.09 14.79
C ILE A 397 27.90 22.90 16.18
N GLY A 398 28.01 21.71 16.76
CA GLY A 398 27.40 21.36 18.05
C GLY A 398 25.96 20.86 17.86
N GLN A 399 25.16 20.89 18.92
CA GLN A 399 23.77 20.43 18.93
C GLN A 399 22.77 21.56 19.27
N ASP A 400 23.28 22.74 19.58
CA ASP A 400 22.52 23.89 20.07
C ASP A 400 22.24 24.88 18.93
N PHE A 401 21.45 24.43 17.96
CA PHE A 401 20.95 25.26 16.87
C PHE A 401 19.53 24.83 16.50
N GLU A 402 18.84 25.69 15.76
CA GLU A 402 17.48 25.45 15.29
C GLU A 402 17.46 25.49 13.76
N VAL A 403 16.76 24.54 13.16
CA VAL A 403 16.57 24.44 11.71
C VAL A 403 15.15 24.90 11.39
N ILE A 404 15.06 25.92 10.55
CA ILE A 404 13.81 26.45 10.00
C ILE A 404 13.88 26.28 8.49
N LEU A 405 12.89 25.60 7.92
CA LEU A 405 12.79 25.41 6.48
C LEU A 405 11.85 26.43 5.82
N ASP A 406 11.84 26.41 4.49
CA ASP A 406 11.04 27.27 3.62
C ASP A 406 9.53 27.11 3.77
N ASP A 407 9.08 26.08 4.51
CA ASP A 407 7.68 25.81 4.83
C ASP A 407 7.26 26.26 6.23
N CYS A 408 8.06 27.12 6.88
CA CYS A 408 7.64 27.83 8.09
C CYS A 408 6.37 28.67 7.82
N PRO A 409 5.37 28.65 8.72
CA PRO A 409 4.14 29.41 8.55
C PRO A 409 4.39 30.92 8.40
N GLN A 410 3.66 31.57 7.49
CA GLN A 410 3.66 33.02 7.30
C GLN A 410 2.72 33.71 8.28
N ASN A 411 1.56 33.12 8.53
CA ASN A 411 0.55 33.59 9.48
C ASN A 411 -0.05 32.41 10.24
N THR A 412 -0.56 32.67 11.44
CA THR A 412 -1.22 31.67 12.28
C THR A 412 -2.38 32.29 13.07
N ASN A 413 -3.33 31.48 13.52
CA ASN A 413 -4.36 31.92 14.46
C ASN A 413 -3.89 31.88 15.93
N ASP A 414 -4.69 32.42 16.86
CA ASP A 414 -4.36 32.49 18.29
C ASP A 414 -4.25 31.12 18.98
N CYS A 415 -4.83 30.08 18.37
CA CYS A 415 -4.76 28.71 18.88
C CYS A 415 -3.45 28.01 18.50
N ALA A 416 -2.72 28.53 17.51
CA ALA A 416 -1.57 27.87 16.94
C ALA A 416 -0.41 27.74 17.94
N CYS A 417 0.17 26.55 17.99
CA CYS A 417 1.33 26.23 18.78
C CYS A 417 2.37 25.49 17.94
N GLY A 418 3.64 25.56 18.38
CA GLY A 418 4.75 24.91 17.71
C GLY A 418 4.68 23.37 17.67
N PRO A 419 5.75 22.71 17.23
CA PRO A 419 7.07 23.27 16.94
C PRO A 419 7.13 24.03 15.60
N TYR A 420 7.82 25.18 15.58
CA TYR A 420 8.08 25.96 14.35
C TYR A 420 9.46 25.69 13.74
N PHE A 421 10.31 24.97 14.47
CA PHE A 421 11.68 24.65 14.10
C PHE A 421 12.01 23.23 14.55
N CYS A 422 13.03 22.64 13.92
CA CYS A 422 13.62 21.39 14.36
C CYS A 422 14.92 21.67 15.13
N ARG A 423 15.09 21.05 16.31
CA ARG A 423 16.31 21.26 17.10
C ARG A 423 17.48 20.47 16.51
N GLY A 424 18.69 21.01 16.62
CA GLY A 424 19.91 20.39 16.13
C GLY A 424 20.24 19.03 16.76
N ASP A 425 19.68 18.74 17.94
CA ASP A 425 19.83 17.45 18.64
C ASP A 425 18.75 16.40 18.29
N ASP A 426 17.76 16.76 17.46
CA ASP A 426 16.66 15.87 17.08
C ASP A 426 17.14 14.60 16.37
N THR A 427 16.36 13.52 16.49
CA THR A 427 16.67 12.23 15.86
C THR A 427 16.79 12.33 14.35
N CYS A 428 16.05 13.24 13.71
CA CYS A 428 16.15 13.44 12.27
C CYS A 428 17.46 14.12 11.83
N MET A 429 18.21 14.74 12.76
CA MET A 429 19.50 15.40 12.49
C MET A 429 20.69 14.44 12.56
N ARG A 430 20.53 13.28 13.23
CA ARG A 430 21.62 12.30 13.45
C ARG A 430 21.82 11.35 12.26
N ASN A 431 20.75 11.07 11.53
CA ASN A 431 20.74 10.25 10.32
C ASN A 431 20.32 11.13 9.14
N LEU A 432 21.21 12.04 8.73
CA LEU A 432 21.01 12.81 7.51
C LEU A 432 21.20 11.87 6.32
N ASP A 433 20.14 11.14 5.96
CA ASP A 433 20.09 10.33 4.74
C ASP A 433 19.98 11.28 3.52
N PHE A 434 21.11 11.88 3.16
CA PHE A 434 21.23 12.77 2.00
C PHE A 434 21.09 12.04 0.65
N THR A 435 20.94 10.70 0.64
CA THR A 435 21.18 9.88 -0.55
C THR A 435 19.94 9.26 -1.19
N SER A 436 18.76 9.25 -0.55
CA SER A 436 17.56 8.64 -1.17
C SER A 436 16.28 9.44 -0.91
N LYS A 437 15.72 10.00 -1.98
CA LYS A 437 14.39 10.63 -1.96
C LYS A 437 13.32 9.59 -1.65
N THR A 438 12.44 9.87 -0.70
CA THR A 438 11.32 8.96 -0.39
C THR A 438 10.16 9.12 -1.39
N LEU A 439 9.65 7.98 -1.86
CA LEU A 439 8.43 7.90 -2.68
C LEU A 439 7.16 7.90 -1.83
N CYS A 440 7.25 7.64 -0.52
CA CYS A 440 6.14 7.70 0.41
C CYS A 440 6.64 8.02 1.83
N TRP A 441 6.68 9.31 2.17
CA TRP A 441 7.24 9.74 3.45
C TRP A 441 6.50 9.20 4.68
N PRO A 442 5.16 8.94 4.66
CA PRO A 442 4.50 8.31 5.80
C PRO A 442 4.98 6.87 6.04
N LYS A 443 5.32 6.15 4.96
CA LYS A 443 5.86 4.79 5.04
C LYS A 443 7.31 4.81 5.54
N ASP A 444 8.12 5.75 5.07
CA ASP A 444 9.57 5.69 5.27
C ASP A 444 10.04 6.45 6.52
N TRP A 445 9.38 7.56 6.90
CA TRP A 445 9.84 8.40 8.01
C TRP A 445 9.11 8.14 9.32
N LEU A 446 7.77 8.06 9.32
CA LEU A 446 7.00 7.90 10.56
C LEU A 446 7.35 6.63 11.35
N PRO A 447 7.60 5.45 10.73
CA PRO A 447 8.00 4.26 11.49
C PRO A 447 9.38 4.39 12.14
N VAL A 448 10.28 5.22 11.61
CA VAL A 448 11.58 5.51 12.21
C VAL A 448 11.41 6.33 13.49
N ASP A 449 10.51 7.32 13.46
CA ASP A 449 10.29 8.22 14.58
C ASP A 449 9.29 7.69 15.63
N ILE A 450 8.29 6.90 15.21
CA ILE A 450 7.30 6.24 16.08
C ILE A 450 7.00 4.81 15.56
N PRO A 451 7.78 3.81 15.96
CA PRO A 451 7.62 2.43 15.46
C PRO A 451 6.28 1.76 15.81
N SER A 452 5.59 2.23 16.85
CA SER A 452 4.34 1.63 17.37
C SER A 452 3.07 2.08 16.63
N LEU A 453 3.20 2.77 15.51
CA LEU A 453 2.06 3.18 14.68
C LEU A 453 1.58 2.03 13.79
N ARG A 454 0.31 2.08 13.40
CA ARG A 454 -0.18 1.43 12.17
C ARG A 454 -0.58 2.53 11.20
N ILE A 455 0.00 2.51 10.01
CA ILE A 455 -0.16 3.57 9.02
C ILE A 455 -0.92 2.99 7.83
N ILE A 456 -2.03 3.62 7.48
CA ILE A 456 -2.91 3.18 6.39
C ILE A 456 -3.06 4.32 5.38
N GLY A 457 -2.80 4.04 4.11
CA GLY A 457 -3.09 4.95 3.00
C GLY A 457 -4.36 4.53 2.28
N ILE A 458 -5.20 5.50 1.87
CA ILE A 458 -6.45 5.21 1.16
C ILE A 458 -6.46 5.89 -0.19
N ASN A 459 -6.69 5.09 -1.24
CA ASN A 459 -7.00 5.59 -2.57
C ASN A 459 -8.50 5.61 -2.83
N TYR A 460 -8.95 6.55 -3.63
CA TYR A 460 -10.29 6.53 -4.18
C TYR A 460 -10.27 7.02 -5.63
N GLY A 461 -11.17 6.50 -6.47
CA GLY A 461 -11.25 6.91 -7.85
C GLY A 461 -11.60 8.40 -7.92
N THR A 462 -10.68 9.23 -8.41
CA THR A 462 -10.94 10.65 -8.67
C THR A 462 -10.55 10.96 -10.11
N SER A 463 -11.54 11.20 -10.96
CA SER A 463 -11.29 11.63 -12.34
C SER A 463 -11.51 13.14 -12.41
N LEU A 464 -10.61 13.90 -13.05
CA LEU A 464 -10.85 15.31 -13.42
C LEU A 464 -11.10 15.52 -14.91
N SER A 465 -10.97 14.47 -15.72
CA SER A 465 -11.12 14.52 -17.17
C SER A 465 -12.06 13.39 -17.63
N MET A 466 -13.09 13.71 -18.42
CA MET A 466 -13.97 12.71 -19.07
C MET A 466 -13.38 12.16 -20.38
N TRP A 467 -12.07 12.22 -20.57
CA TRP A 467 -11.43 12.03 -21.88
C TRP A 467 -10.87 10.62 -22.11
N THR A 468 -10.95 9.72 -21.13
CA THR A 468 -10.70 8.29 -21.31
C THR A 468 -12.03 7.54 -21.46
N PRO A 469 -12.15 6.54 -22.36
CA PRO A 469 -13.39 5.79 -22.56
C PRO A 469 -13.77 5.07 -21.26
N PHE A 470 -15.00 5.33 -20.81
CA PHE A 470 -15.60 4.77 -19.61
C PHE A 470 -15.75 3.25 -19.72
N CYS A 471 -15.42 2.52 -18.66
CA CYS A 471 -15.92 1.16 -18.45
C CYS A 471 -17.37 1.26 -17.92
N PRO A 472 -18.38 0.63 -18.54
CA PRO A 472 -19.78 0.71 -18.10
C PRO A 472 -20.07 0.12 -16.71
N ILE A 473 -19.14 -0.67 -16.15
CA ILE A 473 -19.29 -1.42 -14.89
C ILE A 473 -18.63 -0.68 -13.72
N GLU A 474 -17.71 0.25 -13.98
CA GLU A 474 -17.17 1.12 -12.94
C GLU A 474 -18.32 2.01 -12.44
N SER A 475 -18.67 1.87 -11.14
CA SER A 475 -19.85 2.49 -10.57
C SER A 475 -19.94 3.95 -11.00
N MET A 476 -21.04 4.31 -11.67
CA MET A 476 -21.42 5.69 -11.98
C MET A 476 -20.93 6.61 -10.86
N LYS A 477 -20.05 7.57 -11.18
CA LYS A 477 -19.84 8.85 -10.48
C LYS A 477 -20.29 8.79 -9.00
N SER A 478 -19.54 8.11 -8.14
CA SER A 478 -19.98 7.92 -6.75
C SER A 478 -19.92 9.26 -6.01
N THR A 479 -21.01 9.69 -5.40
CA THR A 479 -21.05 10.93 -4.62
C THR A 479 -20.07 10.86 -3.43
N ILE A 480 -19.69 12.01 -2.83
CA ILE A 480 -18.92 12.00 -1.56
C ILE A 480 -19.58 11.11 -0.50
N LYS A 481 -20.92 11.03 -0.49
CA LYS A 481 -21.68 10.17 0.41
C LYS A 481 -21.42 8.68 0.14
N GLU A 482 -21.60 8.21 -1.08
CA GLU A 482 -21.39 6.79 -1.42
C GLU A 482 -19.95 6.36 -1.16
N ARG A 483 -18.98 7.22 -1.49
CA ARG A 483 -17.56 7.00 -1.15
C ARG A 483 -17.36 6.89 0.35
N SER A 484 -18.00 7.74 1.15
CA SER A 484 -17.87 7.69 2.61
C SER A 484 -18.41 6.37 3.19
N GLU A 485 -19.52 5.85 2.68
CA GLU A 485 -20.11 4.58 3.10
C GLU A 485 -19.22 3.39 2.71
N GLU A 486 -18.67 3.42 1.49
CA GLU A 486 -17.70 2.44 1.03
C GLU A 486 -16.45 2.41 1.93
N PHE A 487 -15.86 3.57 2.23
CA PHE A 487 -14.65 3.63 3.04
C PHE A 487 -14.86 3.30 4.51
N ILE A 488 -16.01 3.65 5.11
CA ILE A 488 -16.35 3.17 6.46
C ILE A 488 -16.34 1.63 6.48
N THR A 489 -16.96 1.00 5.47
CA THR A 489 -17.01 -0.47 5.37
C THR A 489 -15.60 -1.05 5.25
N LYS A 490 -14.79 -0.53 4.32
CA LYS A 490 -13.41 -0.99 4.09
C LYS A 490 -12.49 -0.77 5.30
N LEU A 491 -12.65 0.34 6.00
CA LEU A 491 -11.89 0.65 7.21
C LEU A 491 -12.27 -0.26 8.38
N THR A 492 -13.55 -0.57 8.51
CA THR A 492 -14.04 -1.54 9.50
C THR A 492 -13.48 -2.94 9.22
N MET A 493 -13.37 -3.35 7.96
CA MET A 493 -12.67 -4.60 7.57
C MET A 493 -11.19 -4.58 7.95
N ALA A 494 -10.53 -3.43 7.86
CA ALA A 494 -9.16 -3.22 8.32
C ALA A 494 -9.07 -3.04 9.85
N ASN A 495 -10.18 -3.26 10.58
CA ASN A 495 -10.26 -3.16 12.04
C ASN A 495 -9.87 -1.77 12.57
N VAL A 496 -10.16 -0.72 11.79
CA VAL A 496 -10.05 0.68 12.21
C VAL A 496 -11.24 1.02 13.11
N GLY A 497 -11.02 1.93 14.07
CA GLY A 497 -12.02 2.28 15.08
C GLY A 497 -11.92 1.43 16.36
N GLN A 498 -10.90 0.57 16.49
CA GLN A 498 -10.61 -0.20 17.71
C GLN A 498 -9.45 0.36 18.55
N ARG A 499 -8.70 1.31 18.00
CA ARG A 499 -7.53 1.95 18.63
C ARG A 499 -7.60 3.45 18.41
N PRO A 500 -6.91 4.27 19.22
CA PRO A 500 -6.77 5.70 18.95
C PRO A 500 -6.38 5.95 17.49
N LEU A 501 -6.97 6.97 16.88
CA LEU A 501 -6.90 7.22 15.45
C LEU A 501 -6.59 8.69 15.16
N ILE A 502 -5.64 8.93 14.27
CA ILE A 502 -5.36 10.26 13.71
C ILE A 502 -5.56 10.22 12.20
N TRP A 503 -6.25 11.24 11.69
CA TRP A 503 -6.47 11.41 10.26
C TRP A 503 -5.54 12.47 9.69
N VAL A 504 -5.00 12.19 8.52
CA VAL A 504 -4.20 13.15 7.74
C VAL A 504 -4.80 13.22 6.35
N ALA A 505 -5.25 14.41 5.96
CA ALA A 505 -6.07 14.59 4.78
C ALA A 505 -5.54 15.70 3.90
N HIS A 506 -5.60 15.52 2.59
CA HIS A 506 -5.31 16.57 1.62
C HIS A 506 -6.55 16.92 0.81
N SER A 507 -6.83 18.21 0.64
CA SER A 507 -7.88 18.71 -0.28
C SER A 507 -9.23 18.00 -0.03
N MET A 508 -9.87 17.47 -1.09
CA MET A 508 -11.14 16.73 -1.03
C MET A 508 -11.13 15.56 -0.03
N GLY A 509 -9.98 14.92 0.23
CA GLY A 509 -9.87 13.85 1.21
C GLY A 509 -10.32 14.28 2.61
N GLY A 510 -10.11 15.56 2.95
CA GLY A 510 -10.58 16.12 4.23
C GLY A 510 -12.10 16.22 4.31
N LEU A 511 -12.77 16.51 3.20
CA LEU A 511 -14.24 16.52 3.13
C LEU A 511 -14.82 15.11 3.23
N LEU A 512 -14.15 14.13 2.62
CA LEU A 512 -14.52 12.73 2.75
C LEU A 512 -14.39 12.25 4.20
N ILE A 513 -13.33 12.64 4.92
CA ILE A 513 -13.19 12.37 6.36
C ILE A 513 -14.30 13.02 7.17
N LYS A 514 -14.61 14.30 6.93
CA LYS A 514 -15.75 14.96 7.59
C LYS A 514 -17.03 14.19 7.37
N LYS A 515 -17.29 13.76 6.13
CA LYS A 515 -18.50 13.00 5.79
C LYS A 515 -18.55 11.66 6.52
N MET A 516 -17.47 10.89 6.53
CA MET A 516 -17.40 9.62 7.25
C MET A 516 -17.68 9.80 8.75
N LEU A 517 -17.06 10.78 9.40
CA LEU A 517 -17.25 11.04 10.82
C LEU A 517 -18.66 11.52 11.16
N VAL A 518 -19.26 12.36 10.32
CA VAL A 518 -20.64 12.83 10.53
C VAL A 518 -21.65 11.69 10.37
N GLU A 519 -21.48 10.80 9.39
CA GLU A 519 -22.36 9.64 9.21
C GLU A 519 -22.22 8.62 10.36
N GLU A 520 -20.99 8.33 10.79
CA GLU A 520 -20.76 7.50 11.99
C GLU A 520 -21.42 8.14 13.21
N TRP A 521 -21.21 9.43 13.47
CA TRP A 521 -21.84 10.13 14.59
C TRP A 521 -23.37 10.04 14.57
N LYS A 522 -23.99 10.29 13.41
CA LYS A 522 -25.44 10.24 13.22
C LYS A 522 -26.01 8.85 13.44
N THR A 523 -25.26 7.81 13.12
CA THR A 523 -25.66 6.42 13.34
C THR A 523 -25.31 5.90 14.74
N GLY A 524 -24.73 6.75 15.60
CA GLY A 524 -24.41 6.42 16.99
C GLY A 524 -22.98 5.92 17.21
N ASP A 525 -22.08 6.16 16.25
CA ASP A 525 -20.67 5.74 16.25
C ASP A 525 -20.51 4.22 16.44
N LYS A 526 -21.26 3.46 15.63
CA LYS A 526 -21.35 2.00 15.75
C LYS A 526 -20.00 1.31 15.61
N ASN A 527 -19.12 1.85 14.76
CA ASN A 527 -17.80 1.28 14.50
C ASN A 527 -16.71 1.87 15.41
N GLY A 528 -17.07 2.79 16.32
CA GLY A 528 -16.15 3.43 17.27
C GLY A 528 -15.15 4.40 16.63
N ILE A 529 -15.40 4.84 15.39
CA ILE A 529 -14.51 5.70 14.62
C ILE A 529 -14.46 7.11 15.24
N CYS A 530 -15.61 7.71 15.60
CA CYS A 530 -15.64 9.04 16.20
C CYS A 530 -14.96 9.05 17.58
N LYS A 531 -15.33 8.11 18.46
CA LYS A 531 -14.78 7.98 19.82
C LYS A 531 -13.27 7.81 19.83
N ASN A 532 -12.74 7.06 18.86
CA ASN A 532 -11.32 6.78 18.79
C ASN A 532 -10.53 7.82 18.00
N THR A 533 -11.17 8.66 17.20
CA THR A 533 -10.50 9.79 16.55
C THR A 533 -9.99 10.77 17.60
N LYS A 534 -8.68 11.06 17.58
CA LYS A 534 -8.01 11.96 18.54
C LYS A 534 -7.56 13.27 17.91
N ALA A 535 -7.15 13.22 16.65
CA ALA A 535 -6.78 14.40 15.89
C ALA A 535 -7.07 14.26 14.40
N ILE A 536 -7.24 15.39 13.73
CA ILE A 536 -7.35 15.48 12.27
C ILE A 536 -6.43 16.61 11.79
N LEU A 537 -5.57 16.29 10.82
CA LEU A 537 -4.71 17.25 10.13
C LEU A 537 -5.21 17.46 8.71
N PHE A 538 -5.61 18.68 8.39
CA PHE A 538 -6.11 19.07 7.07
C PHE A 538 -5.06 19.87 6.29
N TYR A 539 -4.71 19.40 5.11
CA TYR A 539 -3.79 20.06 4.18
C TYR A 539 -4.59 20.61 3.01
N GLY A 540 -4.83 21.93 2.98
CA GLY A 540 -5.56 22.60 1.90
C GLY A 540 -7.00 22.08 1.72
N THR A 541 -7.72 21.73 2.79
CA THR A 541 -9.09 21.23 2.66
C THR A 541 -10.08 22.39 2.47
N PRO A 542 -10.92 22.39 1.42
CA PRO A 542 -11.90 23.45 1.19
C PRO A 542 -13.15 23.24 2.07
N HIS A 543 -13.07 23.56 3.36
CA HIS A 543 -14.12 23.27 4.34
C HIS A 543 -15.48 23.91 4.02
N ARG A 544 -15.49 25.05 3.31
CA ARG A 544 -16.70 25.75 2.84
C ARG A 544 -16.83 25.73 1.31
N GLY A 545 -16.00 24.94 0.63
CA GLY A 545 -15.93 24.81 -0.83
C GLY A 545 -14.81 25.65 -1.46
N SER A 546 -14.68 25.61 -2.79
CA SER A 546 -13.56 26.23 -3.48
C SER A 546 -14.03 27.18 -4.59
N HIS A 547 -13.28 28.26 -4.83
CA HIS A 547 -13.62 29.32 -5.80
C HIS A 547 -13.53 28.90 -7.29
N VAL A 548 -13.66 27.61 -7.57
CA VAL A 548 -13.78 27.07 -8.94
C VAL A 548 -15.07 27.59 -9.62
N ALA A 549 -16.07 27.96 -8.82
CA ALA A 549 -17.38 28.43 -9.27
C ALA A 549 -17.40 29.85 -9.89
N ALA A 550 -16.36 30.67 -9.67
CA ALA A 550 -16.30 32.03 -10.24
C ALA A 550 -15.67 32.11 -11.65
N LEU A 551 -15.12 31.00 -12.14
CA LEU A 551 -14.67 30.90 -13.52
C LEU A 551 -15.87 30.94 -14.49
N LYS A 552 -15.71 31.57 -15.66
CA LYS A 552 -16.76 31.53 -16.70
C LYS A 552 -17.10 30.07 -17.04
N GLN A 553 -18.38 29.77 -17.30
CA GLN A 553 -18.86 28.40 -17.54
C GLN A 553 -18.08 27.66 -18.64
N THR A 554 -17.59 28.38 -19.66
CA THR A 554 -16.71 27.84 -20.71
C THR A 554 -15.34 27.41 -20.18
N THR A 555 -14.74 28.21 -19.29
CA THR A 555 -13.46 27.91 -18.62
C THR A 555 -13.61 26.78 -17.61
N GLN A 556 -14.76 26.70 -16.91
CA GLN A 556 -15.10 25.58 -16.03
C GLN A 556 -15.25 24.26 -16.78
N MET A 557 -15.97 24.27 -17.92
CA MET A 557 -16.16 23.07 -18.75
C MET A 557 -14.86 22.62 -19.42
N LEU A 558 -13.96 23.55 -19.74
CA LEU A 558 -12.66 23.25 -20.34
C LEU A 558 -11.66 22.67 -19.35
N LEU A 559 -11.63 23.20 -18.12
CA LEU A 559 -10.65 22.80 -17.10
C LEU A 559 -11.14 21.66 -16.19
N TRP A 560 -12.44 21.58 -15.88
CA TRP A 560 -12.94 20.72 -14.80
C TRP A 560 -14.36 20.12 -15.06
N PRO A 561 -14.50 19.13 -15.95
CA PRO A 561 -15.80 18.56 -16.33
C PRO A 561 -16.46 17.57 -15.34
N THR A 562 -15.86 17.21 -14.20
CA THR A 562 -16.28 16.03 -13.39
C THR A 562 -17.22 16.35 -12.22
N VAL A 563 -17.98 15.33 -11.77
CA VAL A 563 -19.02 15.48 -10.73
C VAL A 563 -18.42 15.85 -9.38
N GLU A 564 -17.23 15.33 -9.10
CA GLU A 564 -16.46 15.63 -7.90
C GLU A 564 -16.14 17.12 -7.79
N VAL A 565 -15.77 17.78 -8.90
CA VAL A 565 -15.53 19.22 -8.91
C VAL A 565 -16.85 20.01 -8.84
N GLN A 566 -17.95 19.46 -9.34
CA GLN A 566 -19.27 20.08 -9.21
C GLN A 566 -19.80 20.02 -7.76
N GLU A 567 -19.48 18.98 -6.98
CA GLU A 567 -19.81 18.89 -5.55
C GLU A 567 -18.95 19.83 -4.67
N LEU A 568 -17.75 20.20 -5.14
CA LEU A 568 -16.80 21.08 -4.44
C LEU A 568 -17.01 22.58 -4.69
N ARG A 569 -18.12 22.96 -5.36
CA ARG A 569 -18.48 24.37 -5.57
C ARG A 569 -18.62 25.09 -4.22
N GLU A 570 -17.96 26.25 -4.13
CA GLU A 570 -18.12 27.18 -3.00
C GLU A 570 -19.60 27.43 -2.70
N GLU A 571 -19.94 27.45 -1.40
CA GLU A 571 -21.30 27.67 -0.89
C GLU A 571 -22.36 26.67 -1.35
N SER A 572 -21.97 25.46 -1.77
CA SER A 572 -22.97 24.42 -1.99
C SER A 572 -23.72 24.16 -0.66
N PRO A 573 -25.06 24.18 -0.64
CA PRO A 573 -25.83 24.00 0.59
C PRO A 573 -25.51 22.69 1.31
N GLN A 574 -25.10 21.67 0.54
CA GLN A 574 -24.70 20.37 1.06
C GLN A 574 -23.36 20.41 1.79
N LEU A 575 -22.39 21.18 1.29
CA LEU A 575 -21.06 21.29 1.89
C LEU A 575 -21.06 22.18 3.13
N LEU A 576 -21.81 23.30 3.10
CA LEU A 576 -22.03 24.14 4.28
C LEU A 576 -22.73 23.36 5.39
N LYS A 577 -23.80 22.62 5.04
CA LYS A 577 -24.48 21.73 5.99
C LYS A 577 -23.53 20.66 6.55
N LEU A 578 -22.70 20.03 5.71
CA LEU A 578 -21.70 19.06 6.19
C LEU A 578 -20.71 19.71 7.16
N HIS A 579 -20.29 20.95 6.89
CA HIS A 579 -19.38 21.66 7.77
C HIS A 579 -20.03 22.00 9.11
N GLU A 580 -21.28 22.48 9.12
CA GLU A 580 -22.06 22.75 10.34
C GLU A 580 -22.24 21.48 11.17
N GLU A 581 -22.70 20.39 10.56
CA GLU A 581 -22.86 19.09 11.22
C GLU A 581 -21.53 18.55 11.78
N PHE A 582 -20.42 18.80 11.08
CA PHE A 582 -19.09 18.45 11.58
C PHE A 582 -18.71 19.26 12.82
N LEU A 583 -18.98 20.57 12.86
CA LEU A 583 -18.74 21.39 14.04
C LEU A 583 -19.62 20.97 15.23
N GLU A 584 -20.89 20.61 14.98
CA GLU A 584 -21.77 20.06 16.01
C GLU A 584 -21.23 18.75 16.60
N MET A 585 -20.70 17.88 15.74
CA MET A 585 -20.10 16.61 16.15
C MET A 585 -18.85 16.82 17.01
N LEU A 586 -18.02 17.84 16.72
CA LEU A 586 -16.86 18.20 17.54
C LEU A 586 -17.24 18.67 18.96
N ASN A 587 -18.46 19.19 19.17
CA ASN A 587 -18.92 19.52 20.53
C ASN A 587 -19.16 18.26 21.39
N LYS A 588 -19.37 17.09 20.75
CA LYS A 588 -19.58 15.80 21.43
C LYS A 588 -18.28 15.01 21.60
N TYR A 589 -17.38 15.10 20.62
CA TYR A 589 -16.11 14.37 20.62
C TYR A 589 -14.93 15.34 20.66
N CYS A 590 -14.10 15.22 21.69
CA CYS A 590 -12.87 16.00 21.80
C CYS A 590 -11.84 15.52 20.78
N ILE A 591 -11.83 16.18 19.61
CA ILE A 591 -10.91 15.91 18.50
C ILE A 591 -10.07 17.15 18.26
N GLU A 592 -8.76 17.01 18.32
CA GLU A 592 -7.82 18.09 18.00
C GLU A 592 -7.79 18.34 16.49
N ILE A 593 -7.93 19.60 16.06
CA ILE A 593 -7.93 19.98 14.65
C ILE A 593 -6.71 20.84 14.37
N VAL A 594 -5.97 20.48 13.31
CA VAL A 594 -4.86 21.27 12.77
C VAL A 594 -5.09 21.44 11.27
N SER A 595 -5.14 22.69 10.81
CA SER A 595 -5.37 23.02 9.40
C SER A 595 -4.22 23.84 8.82
N PHE A 596 -3.76 23.43 7.63
CA PHE A 596 -2.75 24.11 6.84
C PHE A 596 -3.38 24.67 5.56
N ALA A 597 -3.20 25.96 5.31
CA ALA A 597 -3.67 26.64 4.11
C ALA A 597 -2.52 26.93 3.15
N GLU A 598 -2.78 26.83 1.85
CA GLU A 598 -1.83 27.27 0.82
C GLU A 598 -1.76 28.80 0.76
N ALA A 599 -0.55 29.35 0.68
CA ALA A 599 -0.33 30.79 0.49
C ALA A 599 0.23 31.11 -0.91
N LYS A 600 0.64 30.12 -1.71
CA LYS A 600 1.07 30.30 -3.10
C LYS A 600 0.06 29.69 -4.07
N PRO A 601 -0.21 30.34 -5.23
CA PRO A 601 -1.04 29.74 -6.26
C PRO A 601 -0.31 28.57 -6.92
N THR A 602 -1.07 27.54 -7.31
CA THR A 602 -0.56 26.43 -8.11
C THR A 602 -0.56 26.82 -9.60
N LEU A 603 0.51 26.52 -10.32
CA LEU A 603 0.57 26.77 -11.78
C LEU A 603 -0.14 25.64 -12.53
N VAL A 604 -1.31 25.94 -13.12
CA VAL A 604 -2.14 24.97 -13.85
C VAL A 604 -1.99 25.17 -15.36
N THR A 605 -1.98 24.06 -16.12
CA THR A 605 -1.86 23.96 -17.59
C THR A 605 -0.47 24.26 -18.18
N ALA A 606 -0.28 23.92 -19.46
CA ALA A 606 0.94 24.22 -20.23
C ALA A 606 1.26 25.73 -20.28
N LEU A 607 0.26 26.60 -20.07
CA LEU A 607 0.41 28.05 -20.07
C LEU A 607 0.83 28.62 -18.69
N LYS A 608 1.05 27.76 -17.68
CA LYS A 608 1.47 28.15 -16.32
C LYS A 608 0.57 29.23 -15.70
N PHE A 609 -0.76 29.07 -15.81
CA PHE A 609 -1.71 30.00 -15.21
C PHE A 609 -1.73 29.81 -13.68
N PRO A 610 -1.46 30.85 -12.87
CA PRO A 610 -1.51 30.73 -11.41
C PRO A 610 -2.97 30.62 -10.94
N PHE A 611 -3.28 29.56 -10.20
CA PHE A 611 -4.59 29.30 -9.65
C PHE A 611 -4.50 28.93 -8.17
N GLN A 612 -5.21 29.64 -7.32
CA GLN A 612 -5.40 29.26 -5.92
C GLN A 612 -6.58 28.30 -5.84
N PHE A 613 -6.34 27.07 -5.40
CA PHE A 613 -7.36 26.03 -5.33
C PHE A 613 -8.31 26.27 -4.16
N VAL A 614 -7.79 26.74 -3.02
CA VAL A 614 -8.57 26.96 -1.81
C VAL A 614 -8.24 28.33 -1.22
N SER A 615 -9.27 29.15 -1.05
CA SER A 615 -9.15 30.44 -0.38
C SER A 615 -8.86 30.24 1.12
N LEU A 616 -8.13 31.18 1.74
CA LEU A 616 -7.81 31.11 3.18
C LEU A 616 -9.08 30.94 4.05
N ASN A 617 -10.16 31.67 3.71
CA ASN A 617 -11.45 31.60 4.41
C ASN A 617 -12.12 30.21 4.33
N SER A 618 -11.87 29.46 3.27
CA SER A 618 -12.38 28.10 3.15
C SER A 618 -11.43 27.06 3.73
N ALA A 619 -10.12 27.33 3.73
CA ALA A 619 -9.12 26.46 4.34
C ALA A 619 -9.18 26.47 5.88
N ASP A 620 -9.62 27.56 6.50
CA ASP A 620 -9.81 27.65 7.94
C ASP A 620 -11.17 27.05 8.36
N PRO A 621 -11.22 25.93 9.13
CA PRO A 621 -12.47 25.37 9.62
C PRO A 621 -13.14 26.23 10.70
N GLY A 622 -12.46 27.24 11.25
CA GLY A 622 -12.92 28.07 12.37
C GLY A 622 -12.76 27.39 13.74
N VAL A 623 -12.02 26.28 13.82
CA VAL A 623 -11.75 25.52 15.05
C VAL A 623 -10.35 24.93 15.03
N GLY A 624 -9.69 24.88 16.18
CA GLY A 624 -8.35 24.33 16.32
C GLY A 624 -7.25 25.26 15.78
N GLU A 625 -6.10 24.67 15.49
CA GLU A 625 -4.92 25.41 15.02
C GLU A 625 -4.98 25.66 13.51
N PHE A 626 -4.58 26.85 13.09
CA PHE A 626 -4.54 27.23 11.67
C PHE A 626 -3.20 27.86 11.31
N PHE A 627 -2.63 27.41 10.18
CA PHE A 627 -1.33 27.85 9.67
C PHE A 627 -1.39 28.15 8.18
N GLU A 628 -0.90 29.32 7.77
CA GLU A 628 -0.71 29.68 6.36
C GLU A 628 0.69 29.30 5.91
N ILE A 629 0.80 28.39 4.96
CA ILE A 629 2.07 27.78 4.55
C ILE A 629 2.48 28.35 3.19
N PRO A 630 3.74 28.81 3.02
CA PRO A 630 4.27 29.41 1.79
C PRO A 630 4.54 28.37 0.68
N GLN A 631 3.59 27.47 0.45
CA GLN A 631 3.61 26.39 -0.53
C GLN A 631 2.31 26.42 -1.35
N ASP A 632 2.33 25.76 -2.51
CA ASP A 632 1.16 25.60 -3.36
C ASP A 632 0.32 24.37 -2.95
N HIS A 633 -0.89 24.26 -3.51
CA HIS A 633 -1.82 23.17 -3.21
C HIS A 633 -1.25 21.77 -3.36
N LEU A 634 -0.36 21.55 -4.32
CA LEU A 634 0.18 20.23 -4.65
C LEU A 634 1.43 19.89 -3.83
N SER A 635 2.11 20.89 -3.27
CA SER A 635 3.34 20.77 -2.49
C SER A 635 3.12 20.88 -0.98
N ILE A 636 2.01 21.46 -0.52
CA ILE A 636 1.69 21.63 0.91
C ILE A 636 1.62 20.31 1.68
N CYS A 637 1.33 19.18 1.04
CA CYS A 637 1.30 17.84 1.64
C CYS A 637 2.60 17.02 1.41
N LYS A 638 3.62 17.65 0.80
CA LYS A 638 4.91 17.04 0.47
C LYS A 638 6.00 17.77 1.24
N PRO A 639 6.31 17.35 2.48
CA PRO A 639 7.47 17.84 3.20
C PRO A 639 8.75 17.70 2.37
N ALA A 640 9.63 18.71 2.45
CA ALA A 640 10.93 18.66 1.77
C ALA A 640 11.89 17.67 2.43
N SER A 641 11.81 17.52 3.75
CA SER A 641 12.60 16.59 4.55
C SER A 641 11.90 16.33 5.89
N ARG A 642 12.48 15.48 6.74
CA ARG A 642 12.03 15.28 8.13
C ARG A 642 12.16 16.54 8.99
N GLN A 643 12.86 17.59 8.55
CA GLN A 643 12.98 18.87 9.29
C GLN A 643 11.83 19.84 8.96
N SER A 644 11.03 19.54 7.94
CA SER A 644 9.88 20.34 7.50
C SER A 644 8.95 20.65 8.66
N PHE A 645 8.48 21.90 8.72
CA PHE A 645 7.48 22.32 9.71
C PHE A 645 6.25 21.41 9.67
N LEU A 646 5.76 21.10 8.46
CA LEU A 646 4.57 20.27 8.24
C LEU A 646 4.73 18.87 8.87
N TYR A 647 5.90 18.25 8.66
CA TYR A 647 6.23 16.95 9.22
C TYR A 647 6.42 17.01 10.74
N GLN A 648 7.17 18.00 11.23
CA GLN A 648 7.44 18.18 12.66
C GLN A 648 6.16 18.48 13.45
N LYS A 649 5.25 19.26 12.89
CA LYS A 649 3.94 19.52 13.49
C LYS A 649 3.11 18.24 13.59
N LEU A 650 3.02 17.45 12.51
CA LEU A 650 2.37 16.15 12.55
C LEU A 650 3.00 15.23 13.62
N LEU A 651 4.34 15.15 13.64
CA LEU A 651 5.08 14.31 14.58
C LEU A 651 4.81 14.71 16.04
N SER A 652 4.74 16.01 16.33
CA SER A 652 4.38 16.56 17.65
C SER A 652 2.99 16.10 18.09
N VAL A 653 1.99 16.21 17.21
CA VAL A 653 0.61 15.76 17.48
C VAL A 653 0.58 14.25 17.74
N LEU A 654 1.26 13.46 16.89
CA LEU A 654 1.33 12.00 17.04
C LEU A 654 1.97 11.60 18.38
N ARG A 655 3.13 12.18 18.74
CA ARG A 655 3.84 11.88 20.00
C ARG A 655 2.99 12.19 21.23
N ARG A 656 2.25 13.31 21.21
CA ARG A 656 1.37 13.71 22.31
C ARG A 656 0.28 12.67 22.58
N HIS A 657 -0.40 12.21 21.53
CA HIS A 657 -1.49 11.24 21.65
C HIS A 657 -1.01 9.81 21.91
N VAL A 658 0.19 9.45 21.46
CA VAL A 658 0.81 8.15 21.80
C VAL A 658 1.23 8.10 23.27
N ASN A 659 1.87 9.15 23.80
CA ASN A 659 2.41 9.17 25.16
C ASN A 659 1.32 9.31 26.24
N THR A 660 0.25 10.07 25.97
CA THR A 660 -0.88 10.23 26.91
C THR A 660 -1.53 8.88 27.30
N GLN A 661 -1.44 7.89 26.41
CA GLN A 661 -1.93 6.53 26.68
C GLN A 661 -1.03 5.75 27.66
N GLU A 662 0.28 6.04 27.69
CA GLU A 662 1.19 5.39 28.63
C GLU A 662 0.88 5.82 30.06
N ASP A 663 0.74 7.12 30.29
CA ASP A 663 0.47 7.68 31.63
C ASP A 663 -0.86 7.19 32.23
N THR A 664 -1.91 7.09 31.41
CA THR A 664 -3.21 6.55 31.86
C THR A 664 -3.13 5.06 32.17
N SER A 665 -2.43 4.27 31.36
CA SER A 665 -2.26 2.82 31.59
C SER A 665 -1.42 2.50 32.84
N VAL A 666 -0.36 3.29 33.08
CA VAL A 666 0.50 3.17 34.26
C VAL A 666 -0.26 3.57 35.52
N SER A 667 -1.06 4.64 35.46
CA SER A 667 -1.90 5.10 36.57
C SER A 667 -2.93 4.05 37.00
N ILE A 668 -3.66 3.44 36.06
CA ILE A 668 -4.64 2.38 36.36
C ILE A 668 -3.96 1.14 36.93
N ARG A 669 -2.81 0.73 36.37
CA ARG A 669 -2.06 -0.43 36.86
C ARG A 669 -1.53 -0.19 38.28
N ASN A 670 -1.07 1.03 38.57
CA ASN A 670 -0.66 1.43 39.92
C ASN A 670 -1.84 1.41 40.89
N LEU A 671 -3.02 1.91 40.49
CA LEU A 671 -4.26 1.86 41.28
C LEU A 671 -4.70 0.43 41.59
N LEU A 672 -4.68 -0.47 40.59
CA LEU A 672 -4.99 -1.89 40.78
C LEU A 672 -3.96 -2.61 41.65
N SER A 673 -2.67 -2.24 41.54
CA SER A 673 -1.61 -2.76 42.41
C SER A 673 -1.72 -2.28 43.87
N LEU A 674 -2.30 -1.09 44.08
CA LEU A 674 -2.58 -0.54 45.40
C LEU A 674 -3.80 -1.22 46.02
N LEU A 675 -4.85 -1.45 45.23
CA LEU A 675 -6.05 -2.17 45.66
C LEU A 675 -5.75 -3.63 46.02
N SER A 676 -4.90 -4.32 45.25
CA SER A 676 -4.46 -5.68 45.58
C SER A 676 -3.50 -5.79 46.77
N LYS A 677 -2.98 -4.67 47.28
CA LYS A 677 -2.25 -4.61 48.55
C LYS A 677 -3.14 -4.24 49.73
N LEU A 678 -4.37 -3.80 49.47
CA LEU A 678 -5.34 -3.36 50.48
C LEU A 678 -6.45 -4.40 50.74
N PHE A 679 -6.53 -5.46 49.95
CA PHE A 679 -7.48 -6.57 50.10
C PHE A 679 -6.77 -7.92 50.21
#